data_AF-A0A9P0NXY1-F1
#
_entry.id   AF-A0A9P0NXY1-F1
#
_cell.length_a   1.000
_cell.length_b   1.000
_cell.length_c   1.000
_cell.angle_alpha   90.00
_cell.angle_beta   90.00
_cell.angle_gamma   90.00
#
_symmetry.space_group_name_H-M   'P 1'
#
loop_
_entity.id
_entity.type
_entity.pdbx_description
1 polymer ?
#
loop_
_entity_poly.entity_id
_entity_poly.type
_entity_poly.pdbx_seq_one_letter_code
_entity_poly.pdbx_strand_id
1 'polypeptide(L)'
;MSLDRTPLDEGNRYFSTRFYSPEFEQNVEFLTNMVEQLQDRANSYNLPTSYEQYLPRRSNIQDFGTFDFIVVGAGGAGAVVASRLSEISNWKVLLIEAGDYPDNVTAIPNMYLQVDFTRYNWNFATVPQTTACLGMVDRSCTAIRGRGIGGTTLTNGLVYSRGSFIDYERLAQELNDNRWSYENVLPYFKSSEDFRPTDTTATTDPSVHGYGGLLSVEYHLPESPQLQAFTAANNELGYQYSDYNNGIGLGHSPAQVNTRGGMSADTGSAFIMPFLNRRNLKVQLFSYATQIIIDKNKVARGVIFADAKTKRLYRAFANKEVIVSGGTYQSPQLLMLSGIGPRDHLESLGIPVRQDLPVGSNLRNHNCYYGMTFRTNYTEPILPTRNVVEQFLRGQGYYTTPGSNQGVAFYESQYSRGTRYPDIEIMFIPANATNALARTSYRLSNQTYEEMWGNIDFTNSFILYINALHTESRGTVRLRSANPYEYPLIDPRYLSDPANKDITTIFEGVQIALALMNTTAMRKINTQIQSHPLTACSQYQLFSDDYWYCHIRQMTWDLYHPVGTCAMSTSRKTGVVDSEMRVWGVKGLRVADASIFPFTFGGHPVAAIVMAAERVSDLIKQDHGVRMRKGSEFYSG
;
A
#
# COMPACT_ATOMS: atom_id res chain seq x y z
N MET A 1 30.41 -3.16 -4.70
CA MET A 1 30.52 -3.67 -3.32
C MET A 1 29.10 -3.96 -2.83
N SER A 2 28.79 -5.21 -2.52
CA SER A 2 27.47 -5.60 -2.02
C SER A 2 27.31 -5.12 -0.59
N LEU A 3 26.29 -4.32 -0.31
CA LEU A 3 25.72 -4.33 1.03
C LEU A 3 25.38 -5.78 1.36
N ASP A 4 25.75 -6.21 2.56
CA ASP A 4 25.54 -7.57 3.02
C ASP A 4 24.06 -7.94 2.87
N ARG A 5 23.82 -9.02 2.13
CA ARG A 5 22.49 -9.52 1.75
C ARG A 5 21.93 -10.41 2.85
N THR A 6 22.08 -10.03 4.10
CA THR A 6 21.61 -10.84 5.22
C THR A 6 20.10 -10.64 5.31
N PRO A 7 19.27 -11.67 5.08
CA PRO A 7 17.85 -11.58 5.37
C PRO A 7 17.66 -11.21 6.84
N LEU A 8 16.53 -10.59 7.18
CA LEU A 8 16.10 -10.47 8.57
C LEU A 8 15.93 -11.90 9.13
N ASP A 9 17.00 -12.42 9.72
CA ASP A 9 17.04 -13.74 10.36
C ASP A 9 16.16 -13.70 11.61
N GLU A 10 15.57 -14.86 11.93
CA GLU A 10 14.47 -15.08 12.88
C GLU A 10 14.49 -14.13 14.09
N GLY A 11 13.32 -13.51 14.36
CA GLY A 11 13.16 -12.42 15.30
C GLY A 11 13.86 -12.62 16.63
N ASN A 12 14.84 -11.75 16.91
CA ASN A 12 15.28 -11.30 18.25
C ASN A 12 16.66 -10.66 18.27
N ARG A 13 17.47 -10.70 17.20
CA ARG A 13 18.88 -10.23 17.31
C ARG A 13 19.04 -8.76 17.72
N TYR A 14 18.06 -7.90 17.44
CA TYR A 14 18.13 -6.49 17.83
C TYR A 14 17.59 -6.22 19.25
N PHE A 15 16.88 -7.15 19.89
CA PHE A 15 16.30 -7.01 21.22
C PHE A 15 16.94 -7.97 22.24
N SER A 16 18.25 -8.18 22.13
CA SER A 16 19.06 -8.65 23.25
C SER A 16 18.89 -7.65 24.40
N THR A 17 18.38 -8.10 25.55
CA THR A 17 18.11 -7.32 26.78
C THR A 17 19.36 -6.72 27.43
N ARG A 18 20.52 -6.79 26.76
CA ARG A 18 21.77 -6.15 27.17
C ARG A 18 22.04 -4.95 26.28
N PHE A 19 21.30 -3.88 26.52
CA PHE A 19 21.78 -2.53 26.20
C PHE A 19 23.20 -2.41 26.77
N TYR A 20 24.15 -1.85 25.99
CA TYR A 20 25.59 -1.80 26.30
C TYR A 20 26.39 -3.12 26.12
N SER A 21 25.83 -4.13 25.46
CA SER A 21 26.63 -5.27 25.00
C SER A 21 27.51 -4.90 23.79
N PRO A 22 28.65 -5.59 23.56
CA PRO A 22 29.43 -5.43 22.34
C PRO A 22 28.61 -5.65 21.05
N GLU A 23 27.61 -6.53 21.09
CA GLU A 23 26.68 -6.79 19.98
C GLU A 23 25.78 -5.57 19.69
N PHE A 24 25.27 -4.90 20.73
CA PHE A 24 24.50 -3.66 20.56
C PHE A 24 25.33 -2.57 19.88
N GLU A 25 26.58 -2.35 20.33
CA GLU A 25 27.46 -1.35 19.73
C GLU A 25 27.83 -1.67 18.27
N GLN A 26 28.04 -2.96 17.94
CA GLN A 26 28.25 -3.39 16.56
C GLN A 26 27.01 -3.13 15.68
N ASN A 27 25.81 -3.38 16.19
CA ASN A 27 24.57 -3.09 15.47
C ASN A 27 24.37 -1.58 15.26
N VAL A 28 24.70 -0.76 16.27
CA VAL A 28 24.68 0.71 16.15
C VAL A 28 25.63 1.18 15.05
N GLU A 29 26.88 0.72 15.07
CA GLU A 29 27.87 1.10 14.06
C GLU A 29 27.45 0.67 12.66
N PHE A 30 27.00 -0.58 12.51
CA PHE A 30 26.53 -1.12 11.24
C PHE A 30 25.36 -0.31 10.68
N LEU A 31 24.30 -0.06 11.47
CA LEU A 31 23.12 0.67 11.00
C LEU A 31 23.44 2.15 10.74
N THR A 32 24.30 2.77 11.55
CA THR A 32 24.74 4.16 11.32
C THR A 32 25.40 4.28 9.95
N ASN A 33 26.39 3.43 9.68
CA ASN A 33 27.08 3.40 8.39
C ASN A 33 26.12 3.09 7.23
N MET A 34 25.17 2.16 7.43
CA MET A 34 24.18 1.81 6.42
C MET A 34 23.30 3.02 6.05
N VAL A 35 22.81 3.75 7.06
CA VAL A 35 21.91 4.89 6.86
C VAL A 35 22.62 6.03 6.15
N GLU A 36 23.82 6.40 6.58
CA GLU A 36 24.62 7.46 5.94
C GLU A 36 24.92 7.12 4.47
N GLN A 37 25.36 5.89 4.19
CA GLN A 37 25.60 5.44 2.82
C GLN A 37 24.33 5.40 1.96
N LEU A 38 23.16 5.17 2.56
CA LEU A 38 21.91 5.16 1.81
C LEU A 38 21.44 6.57 1.48
N GLN A 39 21.62 7.54 2.39
CA GLN A 39 21.33 8.95 2.12
C GLN A 39 22.13 9.46 0.92
N ASP A 40 23.42 9.12 0.83
CA ASP A 40 24.26 9.49 -0.32
C ASP A 40 23.83 8.79 -1.61
N ARG A 41 23.52 7.49 -1.55
CA ARG A 41 23.15 6.70 -2.73
C ARG A 41 21.76 7.02 -3.25
N ALA A 42 20.81 7.42 -2.41
CA ALA A 42 19.46 7.75 -2.84
C ALA A 42 19.47 8.84 -3.93
N ASN A 43 20.37 9.82 -3.82
CA ASN A 43 20.52 10.90 -4.80
C ASN A 43 21.08 10.45 -6.17
N SER A 44 21.70 9.27 -6.25
CA SER A 44 22.33 8.73 -7.47
C SER A 44 21.73 7.40 -7.92
N TYR A 45 20.66 6.93 -7.27
CA TYR A 45 20.05 5.64 -7.57
C TYR A 45 19.30 5.68 -8.90
N ASN A 46 19.66 4.77 -9.81
CA ASN A 46 18.97 4.60 -11.08
C ASN A 46 17.71 3.75 -10.89
N LEU A 47 16.57 4.40 -10.81
CA LEU A 47 15.28 3.72 -10.71
C LEU A 47 14.94 2.96 -11.99
N PRO A 48 14.31 1.78 -11.88
CA PRO A 48 13.92 1.01 -13.05
C PRO A 48 12.83 1.76 -13.85
N THR A 49 12.85 1.56 -15.17
CA THR A 49 11.85 2.12 -16.11
C THR A 49 11.14 1.04 -16.92
N SER A 50 11.55 -0.22 -16.74
CA SER A 50 11.03 -1.41 -17.43
C SER A 50 11.30 -2.67 -16.59
N TYR A 51 10.91 -3.84 -17.09
CA TYR A 51 11.25 -5.14 -16.51
C TYR A 51 12.50 -5.75 -17.17
N GLU A 52 13.34 -4.95 -17.85
CA GLU A 52 14.50 -5.41 -18.62
C GLU A 52 15.47 -6.28 -17.81
N GLN A 53 15.56 -6.07 -16.50
CA GLN A 53 16.36 -6.92 -15.62
C GLN A 53 15.91 -8.40 -15.60
N TYR A 54 14.71 -8.73 -16.08
CA TYR A 54 14.22 -10.10 -16.20
C TYR A 54 14.32 -10.65 -17.62
N LEU A 55 14.83 -9.89 -18.59
CA LEU A 55 14.98 -10.39 -19.96
C LEU A 55 15.86 -11.66 -19.99
N PRO A 56 15.35 -12.77 -20.54
CA PRO A 56 16.09 -14.01 -20.60
C PRO A 56 17.12 -13.94 -21.72
N ARG A 57 18.28 -14.56 -21.51
CA ARG A 57 19.32 -14.68 -22.55
C ARG A 57 19.01 -15.77 -23.57
N ARG A 58 18.12 -16.71 -23.22
CA ARG A 58 17.70 -17.83 -24.06
C ARG A 58 16.20 -18.00 -23.96
N SER A 59 15.57 -18.33 -25.09
CA SER A 59 14.13 -18.55 -25.19
C SER A 59 13.68 -19.95 -24.74
N ASN A 60 14.61 -20.87 -24.45
CA ASN A 60 14.25 -22.23 -24.06
C ASN A 60 13.67 -22.27 -22.64
N ILE A 61 12.44 -22.76 -22.52
CA ILE A 61 11.74 -22.88 -21.24
C ILE A 61 12.15 -24.19 -20.56
N GLN A 62 12.64 -24.07 -19.32
CA GLN A 62 13.07 -25.20 -18.49
C GLN A 62 11.96 -25.62 -17.52
N ASP A 63 11.88 -26.91 -17.22
CA ASP A 63 10.94 -27.39 -16.21
C ASP A 63 11.42 -27.04 -14.80
N PHE A 64 10.54 -26.46 -13.99
CA PHE A 64 10.80 -26.12 -12.59
C PHE A 64 10.10 -27.07 -11.62
N GLY A 65 9.18 -27.90 -12.13
CA GLY A 65 8.44 -28.90 -11.37
C GLY A 65 6.96 -28.58 -11.17
N THR A 66 6.30 -29.46 -10.42
CA THR A 66 4.86 -29.44 -10.19
C THR A 66 4.54 -29.20 -8.71
N PHE A 67 3.58 -28.33 -8.48
CA PHE A 67 3.08 -27.89 -7.18
C PHE A 67 1.57 -28.07 -7.13
N ASP A 68 0.98 -28.07 -5.95
CA ASP A 68 -0.47 -28.04 -5.81
C ASP A 68 -0.99 -26.63 -6.08
N PHE A 69 -0.30 -25.63 -5.51
CA PHE A 69 -0.62 -24.22 -5.69
C PHE A 69 0.60 -23.42 -6.13
N ILE A 70 0.38 -22.48 -7.05
CA ILE A 70 1.37 -21.47 -7.42
C ILE A 70 0.78 -20.10 -7.09
N VAL A 71 1.42 -19.37 -6.18
CA VAL A 71 1.09 -17.98 -5.84
C VAL A 71 2.08 -17.07 -6.56
N VAL A 72 1.57 -16.11 -7.33
CA VAL A 72 2.37 -15.19 -8.16
C VAL A 72 2.34 -13.79 -7.57
N GLY A 73 3.46 -13.35 -7.02
CA GLY A 73 3.59 -12.09 -6.28
C GLY A 73 3.43 -12.31 -4.77
N ALA A 74 4.36 -11.79 -3.99
CA ALA A 74 4.41 -11.91 -2.54
C ALA A 74 4.07 -10.59 -1.83
N GLY A 75 3.17 -9.79 -2.42
CA GLY A 75 2.71 -8.53 -1.83
C GLY A 75 1.76 -8.73 -0.64
N GLY A 76 1.01 -7.67 -0.31
CA GLY A 76 0.10 -7.63 0.84
C GLY A 76 -0.84 -8.84 0.99
N ALA A 77 -1.34 -9.39 -0.14
CA ALA A 77 -2.18 -10.59 -0.12
C ALA A 77 -1.41 -11.89 -0.39
N GLY A 78 -0.51 -11.90 -1.38
CA GLY A 78 0.16 -13.13 -1.82
C GLY A 78 1.02 -13.78 -0.74
N ALA A 79 1.65 -12.96 0.11
CA ALA A 79 2.36 -13.44 1.30
C ALA A 79 1.44 -14.20 2.26
N VAL A 80 0.26 -13.65 2.54
CA VAL A 80 -0.76 -14.27 3.41
C VAL A 80 -1.27 -15.57 2.79
N VAL A 81 -1.67 -15.57 1.52
CA VAL A 81 -2.20 -16.77 0.84
C VAL A 81 -1.17 -17.91 0.85
N ALA A 82 0.08 -17.63 0.47
CA ALA A 82 1.13 -18.66 0.48
C ALA A 82 1.39 -19.21 1.89
N SER A 83 1.36 -18.34 2.90
CA SER A 83 1.47 -18.74 4.31
C SER A 83 0.33 -19.66 4.73
N ARG A 84 -0.93 -19.27 4.49
CA ARG A 84 -2.11 -20.04 4.92
C ARG A 84 -2.27 -21.34 4.17
N LEU A 85 -1.96 -21.40 2.88
CA LEU A 85 -2.02 -22.66 2.12
C LEU A 85 -0.93 -23.64 2.57
N SER A 86 0.26 -23.14 2.93
CA SER A 86 1.36 -24.00 3.39
C SER A 86 1.19 -24.56 4.81
N GLU A 87 0.19 -24.11 5.58
CA GLU A 87 -0.23 -24.76 6.83
C GLU A 87 -0.71 -26.21 6.60
N ILE A 88 -1.21 -26.50 5.40
CA ILE A 88 -1.65 -27.85 5.01
C ILE A 88 -0.43 -28.63 4.51
N SER A 89 0.12 -29.47 5.39
CA SER A 89 1.42 -30.12 5.20
C SER A 89 1.54 -31.02 3.96
N ASN A 90 0.41 -31.52 3.44
CA ASN A 90 0.37 -32.35 2.22
C ASN A 90 0.21 -31.53 0.93
N TRP A 91 0.11 -30.21 0.99
CA TRP A 91 0.10 -29.34 -0.20
C TRP A 91 1.47 -28.74 -0.46
N LYS A 92 1.93 -28.85 -1.71
CA LYS A 92 3.13 -28.17 -2.21
C LYS A 92 2.77 -26.79 -2.73
N VAL A 93 3.31 -25.74 -2.11
CA VAL A 93 3.06 -24.34 -2.48
C VAL A 93 4.33 -23.74 -3.05
N LEU A 94 4.24 -23.17 -4.26
CA LEU A 94 5.28 -22.33 -4.85
C LEU A 94 4.86 -20.87 -4.75
N LEU A 95 5.68 -20.04 -4.10
CA LEU A 95 5.55 -18.58 -4.11
C LEU A 95 6.61 -17.99 -5.04
N ILE A 96 6.19 -17.28 -6.08
CA ILE A 96 7.07 -16.61 -7.05
C ILE A 96 7.07 -15.12 -6.75
N GLU A 97 8.24 -14.52 -6.52
CA GLU A 97 8.39 -13.08 -6.28
C GLU A 97 9.49 -12.50 -7.16
N ALA A 98 9.22 -11.35 -7.77
CA ALA A 98 10.14 -10.67 -8.67
C ALA A 98 11.28 -9.96 -7.92
N GLY A 99 11.02 -9.50 -6.69
CA GLY A 99 11.99 -8.85 -5.82
C GLY A 99 12.74 -9.78 -4.88
N ASP A 100 13.24 -9.17 -3.80
CA ASP A 100 14.09 -9.77 -2.77
C ASP A 100 13.35 -9.90 -1.43
N TYR A 101 14.00 -10.46 -0.41
CA TYR A 101 13.52 -10.39 0.98
C TYR A 101 13.57 -8.95 1.53
N PRO A 102 12.73 -8.59 2.52
CA PRO A 102 12.93 -7.37 3.31
C PRO A 102 14.31 -7.37 3.99
N ASP A 103 14.86 -6.19 4.22
CA ASP A 103 16.13 -5.97 4.90
C ASP A 103 16.05 -4.84 5.96
N ASN A 104 17.21 -4.51 6.55
CA ASN A 104 17.31 -3.50 7.60
C ASN A 104 16.87 -2.10 7.16
N VAL A 105 16.88 -1.79 5.86
CA VAL A 105 16.40 -0.49 5.35
C VAL A 105 14.87 -0.45 5.39
N THR A 106 14.20 -1.52 4.91
CA THR A 106 12.73 -1.62 4.95
C THR A 106 12.19 -1.77 6.37
N ALA A 107 13.01 -2.23 7.31
CA ALA A 107 12.65 -2.41 8.71
C ALA A 107 12.57 -1.09 9.51
N ILE A 108 13.13 0.01 8.98
CA ILE A 108 13.12 1.33 9.64
C ILE A 108 11.93 2.16 9.09
N PRO A 109 10.87 2.39 9.89
CA PRO A 109 9.68 3.11 9.44
C PRO A 109 9.93 4.47 8.78
N ASN A 110 10.78 5.31 9.39
CA ASN A 110 10.99 6.67 8.91
C ASN A 110 12.04 6.80 7.79
N MET A 111 12.32 5.69 7.08
CA MET A 111 13.17 5.66 5.89
C MET A 111 12.37 5.46 4.59
N TYR A 112 11.03 5.59 4.63
CA TYR A 112 10.15 5.32 3.48
C TYR A 112 10.58 6.03 2.19
N LEU A 113 10.92 7.33 2.22
CA LEU A 113 11.43 8.06 1.04
C LEU A 113 12.74 7.47 0.53
N GLN A 114 13.66 7.07 1.42
CA GLN A 114 14.92 6.45 1.03
C GLN A 114 14.69 5.07 0.40
N VAL A 115 13.72 4.30 0.92
CA VAL A 115 13.34 2.99 0.35
C VAL A 115 12.88 3.14 -1.10
N ASP A 116 12.20 4.23 -1.46
CA ASP A 116 11.81 4.51 -2.85
C ASP A 116 13.01 4.52 -3.81
N PHE A 117 14.19 4.91 -3.33
CA PHE A 117 15.46 4.95 -4.08
C PHE A 117 16.30 3.68 -3.86
N THR A 118 15.64 2.53 -3.79
CA THR A 118 16.29 1.23 -3.67
C THR A 118 15.70 0.20 -4.63
N ARG A 119 16.18 -1.05 -4.53
CA ARG A 119 15.68 -2.18 -5.30
C ARG A 119 14.23 -2.55 -4.98
N TYR A 120 13.63 -2.00 -3.94
CA TYR A 120 12.25 -2.30 -3.53
C TYR A 120 11.20 -1.49 -4.26
N ASN A 121 11.57 -0.58 -5.17
CA ASN A 121 10.61 0.23 -5.91
C ASN A 121 10.50 -0.20 -7.38
N TRP A 122 9.28 -0.47 -7.86
CA TRP A 122 8.99 -0.65 -9.29
C TRP A 122 9.07 0.64 -10.09
N ASN A 123 8.94 1.79 -9.46
CA ASN A 123 9.01 3.12 -10.07
C ASN A 123 8.08 3.27 -11.28
N PHE A 124 6.84 2.81 -11.14
CA PHE A 124 5.82 3.10 -12.15
C PHE A 124 5.49 4.59 -12.17
N ALA A 125 5.08 5.06 -13.33
CA ALA A 125 4.54 6.38 -13.54
C ALA A 125 3.29 6.27 -14.41
N THR A 126 2.37 7.22 -14.26
CA THR A 126 1.15 7.26 -15.07
C THR A 126 1.47 7.70 -16.50
N VAL A 127 0.50 7.57 -17.41
CA VAL A 127 0.50 8.41 -18.62
C VAL A 127 0.30 9.88 -18.24
N PRO A 128 0.65 10.85 -19.10
CA PRO A 128 0.36 12.26 -18.84
C PRO A 128 -1.12 12.48 -18.51
N GLN A 129 -1.37 13.15 -17.40
CA GLN A 129 -2.70 13.46 -16.89
C GLN A 129 -3.16 14.85 -17.38
N THR A 130 -4.47 15.05 -17.43
CA THR A 130 -5.08 16.30 -17.94
C THR A 130 -5.79 17.12 -16.87
N THR A 131 -6.23 16.47 -15.79
CA THR A 131 -7.05 17.07 -14.74
C THR A 131 -6.37 17.10 -13.37
N ALA A 132 -5.24 16.43 -13.19
CA ALA A 132 -4.52 16.29 -11.93
C ALA A 132 -3.02 16.11 -12.16
N CYS A 133 -2.21 16.16 -11.09
CA CYS A 133 -0.75 16.04 -11.14
C CYS A 133 -0.09 17.03 -12.12
N LEU A 134 -0.70 18.21 -12.32
CA LEU A 134 -0.28 19.16 -13.35
C LEU A 134 1.06 19.83 -13.01
N GLY A 135 1.44 19.87 -11.73
CA GLY A 135 2.73 20.36 -11.25
C GLY A 135 3.87 19.33 -11.31
N MET A 136 3.58 18.11 -11.78
CA MET A 136 4.56 17.03 -11.89
C MET A 136 5.32 17.08 -13.21
N VAL A 137 6.51 16.50 -13.24
CA VAL A 137 7.31 16.28 -14.45
C VAL A 137 6.47 15.51 -15.47
N ASP A 138 6.36 16.09 -16.68
CA ASP A 138 5.56 15.60 -17.81
C ASP A 138 4.06 15.41 -17.51
N ARG A 139 3.53 16.08 -16.47
CA ARG A 139 2.15 15.88 -15.96
C ARG A 139 1.85 14.43 -15.62
N SER A 140 2.87 13.68 -15.21
CA SER A 140 2.76 12.26 -14.86
C SER A 140 2.83 12.11 -13.35
N CYS A 141 1.78 11.57 -12.74
CA CYS A 141 1.84 11.17 -11.34
C CYS A 141 2.86 10.03 -11.17
N THR A 142 3.46 9.97 -9.98
CA THR A 142 4.14 8.75 -9.55
C THR A 142 3.12 7.65 -9.28
N ALA A 143 3.52 6.39 -9.42
CA ALA A 143 2.69 5.23 -9.15
C ALA A 143 3.51 4.13 -8.46
N ILE A 144 4.41 4.54 -7.56
CA ILE A 144 5.36 3.69 -6.82
C ILE A 144 4.68 2.43 -6.27
N ARG A 145 5.30 1.27 -6.47
CA ARG A 145 4.86 -0.01 -5.90
C ARG A 145 6.05 -0.77 -5.38
N GLY A 146 5.83 -1.49 -4.27
CA GLY A 146 6.88 -2.29 -3.68
C GLY A 146 7.20 -3.54 -4.51
N ARG A 147 8.49 -3.92 -4.53
CA ARG A 147 9.06 -5.04 -5.27
C ARG A 147 9.89 -5.91 -4.32
N GLY A 148 9.30 -6.98 -3.80
CA GLY A 148 9.91 -7.88 -2.83
C GLY A 148 8.87 -8.66 -2.04
N ILE A 149 9.34 -9.53 -1.15
CA ILE A 149 8.49 -10.25 -0.19
C ILE A 149 7.90 -9.21 0.78
N GLY A 150 6.58 -8.99 0.72
CA GLY A 150 5.86 -7.87 1.35
C GLY A 150 5.25 -6.90 0.32
N GLY A 151 5.84 -6.78 -0.87
CA GLY A 151 5.38 -5.87 -1.91
C GLY A 151 5.28 -4.43 -1.40
N THR A 152 4.17 -3.73 -1.69
CA THR A 152 3.98 -2.32 -1.29
C THR A 152 3.97 -2.11 0.23
N THR A 153 3.78 -3.14 1.07
CA THR A 153 3.91 -2.95 2.53
C THR A 153 5.35 -2.72 2.99
N LEU A 154 6.33 -2.86 2.09
CA LEU A 154 7.73 -2.48 2.32
C LEU A 154 8.00 -0.97 2.16
N THR A 155 7.10 -0.25 1.48
CA THR A 155 7.28 1.16 1.09
C THR A 155 6.11 2.06 1.51
N ASN A 156 5.11 1.54 2.22
CA ASN A 156 3.93 2.31 2.62
C ASN A 156 4.17 3.14 3.89
N GLY A 157 3.19 4.00 4.23
CA GLY A 157 3.18 4.79 5.47
C GLY A 157 2.71 4.04 6.71
N LEU A 158 2.63 2.71 6.67
CA LEU A 158 2.31 1.80 7.78
C LEU A 158 0.94 1.96 8.46
N VAL A 159 0.10 2.93 8.09
CA VAL A 159 -1.23 3.12 8.69
C VAL A 159 -2.08 1.85 8.56
N TYR A 160 -2.61 1.41 9.70
CA TYR A 160 -3.55 0.30 9.79
C TYR A 160 -4.96 0.84 9.94
N SER A 161 -5.74 0.77 8.87
CA SER A 161 -7.16 1.13 8.89
C SER A 161 -7.99 0.07 8.17
N ARG A 162 -9.19 -0.19 8.67
CA ARG A 162 -10.11 -1.19 8.12
C ARG A 162 -11.17 -0.59 7.20
N GLY A 163 -11.35 0.73 7.19
CA GLY A 163 -12.50 1.36 6.54
C GLY A 163 -13.79 1.21 7.34
N SER A 164 -14.90 1.62 6.74
CA SER A 164 -16.22 1.64 7.37
C SER A 164 -16.97 0.33 7.14
N PHE A 165 -17.84 -0.05 8.07
CA PHE A 165 -18.76 -1.18 7.92
C PHE A 165 -19.62 -1.03 6.66
N ILE A 166 -19.95 0.22 6.28
CA ILE A 166 -20.71 0.57 5.08
C ILE A 166 -19.98 0.11 3.81
N ASP A 167 -18.64 0.14 3.78
CA ASP A 167 -17.87 -0.37 2.63
C ASP A 167 -18.15 -1.86 2.39
N TYR A 168 -18.19 -2.64 3.47
CA TYR A 168 -18.40 -4.08 3.43
C TYR A 168 -19.84 -4.46 3.16
N GLU A 169 -20.81 -3.73 3.72
CA GLU A 169 -22.22 -3.91 3.39
C GLU A 169 -22.49 -3.59 1.92
N ARG A 170 -21.90 -2.49 1.41
CA ARG A 170 -21.95 -2.16 -0.02
C ARG A 170 -21.33 -3.26 -0.86
N LEU A 171 -20.16 -3.77 -0.48
CA LEU A 171 -19.49 -4.84 -1.21
C LEU A 171 -20.35 -6.11 -1.25
N ALA A 172 -20.91 -6.52 -0.10
CA ALA A 172 -21.81 -7.66 0.00
C ALA A 172 -23.05 -7.50 -0.89
N GLN A 173 -23.62 -6.29 -0.93
CA GLN A 173 -24.76 -5.97 -1.77
C GLN A 173 -24.41 -6.00 -3.27
N GLU A 174 -23.31 -5.36 -3.69
CA GLU A 174 -22.87 -5.34 -5.09
C GLU A 174 -22.53 -6.76 -5.61
N LEU A 175 -22.07 -7.64 -4.73
CA LEU A 175 -21.75 -9.03 -5.04
C LEU A 175 -22.91 -10.01 -4.84
N ASN A 176 -24.02 -9.56 -4.24
CA ASN A 176 -25.11 -10.42 -3.77
C ASN A 176 -24.57 -11.60 -2.94
N ASP A 177 -23.66 -11.31 -2.01
CA ASP A 177 -22.93 -12.32 -1.24
C ASP A 177 -22.59 -11.82 0.17
N ASN A 178 -23.42 -12.21 1.15
CA ASN A 178 -23.27 -11.81 2.55
C ASN A 178 -21.95 -12.25 3.19
N ARG A 179 -21.20 -13.14 2.55
CA ARG A 179 -19.82 -13.45 2.93
C ARG A 179 -18.95 -12.21 3.07
N TRP A 180 -19.24 -11.15 2.33
CA TRP A 180 -18.48 -9.90 2.34
C TRP A 180 -19.03 -8.82 3.28
N SER A 181 -20.13 -9.08 4.01
CA SER A 181 -20.67 -8.15 5.02
C SER A 181 -19.70 -7.96 6.18
N TYR A 182 -19.81 -6.83 6.89
CA TYR A 182 -18.85 -6.46 7.94
C TYR A 182 -18.76 -7.54 9.03
N GLU A 183 -19.91 -8.06 9.46
CA GLU A 183 -19.99 -9.16 10.43
C GLU A 183 -19.19 -10.40 9.99
N ASN A 184 -19.22 -10.73 8.70
CA ASN A 184 -18.59 -11.92 8.16
C ASN A 184 -17.11 -11.74 7.79
N VAL A 185 -16.61 -10.50 7.74
CA VAL A 185 -15.19 -10.18 7.49
C VAL A 185 -14.44 -9.78 8.76
N LEU A 186 -15.12 -9.26 9.80
CA LEU A 186 -14.51 -8.88 11.07
C LEU A 186 -13.68 -10.01 11.71
N PRO A 187 -14.11 -11.29 11.72
CA PRO A 187 -13.28 -12.38 12.24
C PRO A 187 -11.93 -12.54 11.52
N TYR A 188 -11.88 -12.22 10.22
CA TYR A 188 -10.65 -12.29 9.43
C TYR A 188 -9.71 -11.11 9.69
N PHE A 189 -10.25 -9.92 10.00
CA PHE A 189 -9.42 -8.82 10.52
C PHE A 189 -8.77 -9.21 11.84
N LYS A 190 -9.57 -9.75 12.77
CA LYS A 190 -9.12 -10.13 14.11
C LYS A 190 -8.16 -11.30 14.11
N SER A 191 -8.28 -12.25 13.18
CA SER A 191 -7.39 -13.42 13.14
C SER A 191 -5.98 -13.08 12.68
N SER A 192 -5.83 -12.11 11.76
CA SER A 192 -4.50 -11.67 11.31
C SER A 192 -3.84 -10.70 12.28
N GLU A 193 -4.59 -9.94 13.05
CA GLU A 193 -4.11 -8.84 13.88
C GLU A 193 -3.52 -9.31 15.22
N ASP A 194 -2.38 -8.73 15.59
CA ASP A 194 -1.84 -8.70 16.95
C ASP A 194 -1.84 -7.25 17.46
N PHE A 195 -2.97 -6.82 18.01
CA PHE A 195 -3.14 -5.45 18.50
C PHE A 195 -2.43 -5.24 19.83
N ARG A 196 -1.61 -4.20 19.89
CA ARG A 196 -0.79 -3.83 21.04
C ARG A 196 -1.11 -2.39 21.41
N PRO A 197 -1.90 -2.16 22.48
CA PRO A 197 -2.24 -0.81 22.93
C PRO A 197 -1.05 -0.18 23.67
N THR A 198 0.02 0.14 22.92
CA THR A 198 1.26 0.74 23.42
C THR A 198 1.02 2.14 24.02
N ASP A 199 0.06 2.88 23.48
CA ASP A 199 -0.48 4.09 24.09
C ASP A 199 -1.75 3.76 24.90
N THR A 200 -1.66 3.90 26.22
CA THR A 200 -2.77 3.67 27.14
C THR A 200 -3.73 4.85 27.26
N THR A 201 -3.40 5.99 26.64
CA THR A 201 -4.23 7.21 26.61
C THR A 201 -5.09 7.31 25.36
N ALA A 202 -4.77 6.55 24.31
CA ALA A 202 -5.58 6.43 23.11
C ALA A 202 -6.94 5.79 23.38
N THR A 203 -7.98 6.28 22.70
CA THR A 203 -9.29 5.61 22.71
C THR A 203 -9.19 4.33 21.90
N THR A 204 -9.53 3.20 22.52
CA THR A 204 -9.50 1.88 21.87
C THR A 204 -10.80 1.14 22.15
N ASP A 205 -11.29 0.38 21.17
CA ASP A 205 -12.39 -0.57 21.36
C ASP A 205 -11.86 -2.01 21.31
N PRO A 206 -11.57 -2.63 22.46
CA PRO A 206 -11.02 -3.98 22.51
C PRO A 206 -11.90 -5.05 21.86
N SER A 207 -13.20 -4.79 21.68
CA SER A 207 -14.13 -5.78 21.11
C SER A 207 -13.89 -6.04 19.63
N VAL A 208 -13.34 -5.05 18.92
CA VAL A 208 -13.06 -5.13 17.48
C VAL A 208 -11.62 -5.55 17.17
N HIS A 209 -10.73 -5.64 18.17
CA HIS A 209 -9.32 -6.00 17.95
C HIS A 209 -9.03 -7.50 18.15
N GLY A 210 -8.10 -8.00 17.36
CA GLY A 210 -7.47 -9.30 17.46
C GLY A 210 -6.17 -9.26 18.26
N TYR A 211 -5.85 -10.37 18.90
CA TYR A 211 -4.63 -10.52 19.71
C TYR A 211 -3.96 -11.85 19.34
N GLY A 212 -2.62 -11.86 19.18
CA GLY A 212 -1.86 -13.06 18.85
C GLY A 212 -1.85 -13.45 17.36
N GLY A 213 -2.41 -12.61 16.48
CA GLY A 213 -2.24 -12.75 15.03
C GLY A 213 -0.79 -12.54 14.56
N LEU A 214 -0.56 -12.64 13.25
CA LEU A 214 0.78 -12.50 12.67
C LEU A 214 1.17 -11.04 12.38
N LEU A 215 0.18 -10.18 12.13
CA LEU A 215 0.36 -8.78 11.75
C LEU A 215 0.24 -7.88 12.97
N SER A 216 1.38 -7.37 13.44
CA SER A 216 1.43 -6.43 14.57
C SER A 216 0.76 -5.11 14.22
N VAL A 217 -0.01 -4.58 15.16
CA VAL A 217 -0.62 -3.24 15.11
C VAL A 217 -0.39 -2.57 16.45
N GLU A 218 0.23 -1.39 16.46
CA GLU A 218 0.50 -0.62 17.68
C GLU A 218 0.33 0.89 17.43
N TYR A 219 0.33 1.68 18.50
CA TYR A 219 0.45 3.13 18.41
C TYR A 219 1.94 3.53 18.47
N HIS A 220 2.32 4.52 17.69
CA HIS A 220 3.66 5.10 17.77
C HIS A 220 3.76 6.04 18.98
N LEU A 221 4.87 5.96 19.73
CA LEU A 221 5.20 6.86 20.83
C LEU A 221 6.67 7.31 20.78
N PRO A 222 6.99 8.53 21.25
CA PRO A 222 6.06 9.55 21.75
C PRO A 222 5.34 10.31 20.62
N GLU A 223 4.18 10.90 20.92
CA GLU A 223 3.51 11.81 20.00
C GLU A 223 4.26 13.14 19.85
N SER A 224 4.23 13.72 18.64
CA SER A 224 4.75 15.09 18.45
C SER A 224 3.80 16.12 19.10
N PRO A 225 4.32 17.26 19.60
CA PRO A 225 3.49 18.36 20.09
C PRO A 225 2.50 18.90 19.04
N GLN A 226 2.86 18.78 17.76
CA GLN A 226 2.01 19.21 16.65
C GLN A 226 0.83 18.23 16.46
N LEU A 227 1.03 16.91 16.62
CA LEU A 227 -0.06 15.93 16.63
C LEU A 227 -1.03 16.20 17.78
N GLN A 228 -0.52 16.48 18.99
CA GLN A 228 -1.38 16.82 20.14
C GLN A 228 -2.25 18.06 19.85
N ALA A 229 -1.70 19.07 19.17
CA ALA A 229 -2.46 20.24 18.73
C ALA A 229 -3.50 19.89 17.65
N PHE A 230 -3.18 18.97 16.73
CA PHE A 230 -4.14 18.44 15.74
C PHE A 230 -5.31 17.72 16.39
N THR A 231 -5.04 16.83 17.34
CA THR A 231 -6.06 16.13 18.13
C THR A 231 -6.92 17.11 18.93
N ALA A 232 -6.29 18.09 19.60
CA ALA A 232 -7.02 19.11 20.36
C ALA A 232 -7.87 20.03 19.46
N ALA A 233 -7.36 20.41 18.28
CA ALA A 233 -8.09 21.23 17.30
C ALA A 233 -9.34 20.52 16.79
N ASN A 234 -9.25 19.22 16.50
CA ASN A 234 -10.39 18.42 16.10
C ASN A 234 -11.47 18.37 17.20
N ASN A 235 -11.06 18.18 18.45
CA ASN A 235 -11.98 18.23 19.59
C ASN A 235 -12.67 19.60 19.72
N GLU A 236 -11.94 20.72 19.52
CA GLU A 236 -12.52 22.08 19.54
C GLU A 236 -13.59 22.29 18.44
N LEU A 237 -13.41 21.65 17.28
CA LEU A 237 -14.40 21.70 16.18
C LEU A 237 -15.54 20.67 16.35
N GLY A 238 -15.52 19.87 17.41
CA GLY A 238 -16.56 18.87 17.72
C GLY A 238 -16.39 17.53 17.02
N TYR A 239 -15.25 17.26 16.39
CA TYR A 239 -14.94 15.95 15.84
C TYR A 239 -14.50 14.99 16.96
N GLN A 240 -15.08 13.80 16.96
CA GLN A 240 -14.91 12.82 18.04
C GLN A 240 -13.50 12.22 18.03
N TYR A 241 -12.88 12.14 19.21
CA TYR A 241 -11.70 11.31 19.43
C TYR A 241 -12.13 9.84 19.55
N SER A 242 -11.62 8.96 18.68
CA SER A 242 -12.14 7.59 18.59
C SER A 242 -11.16 6.62 17.98
N ASP A 243 -11.33 5.35 18.34
CA ASP A 243 -10.79 4.24 17.57
C ASP A 243 -11.47 4.16 16.20
N TYR A 244 -10.79 4.62 15.15
CA TYR A 244 -11.35 4.60 13.79
C TYR A 244 -11.46 3.17 13.21
N ASN A 245 -10.93 2.14 13.89
CA ASN A 245 -11.10 0.74 13.48
C ASN A 245 -12.29 0.03 14.15
N ASN A 246 -13.11 0.78 14.90
CA ASN A 246 -14.37 0.33 15.54
C ASN A 246 -15.50 -0.08 14.57
N GLY A 247 -15.25 0.01 13.27
CA GLY A 247 -16.22 -0.29 12.22
C GLY A 247 -16.96 0.92 11.68
N ILE A 248 -17.04 2.05 12.38
CA ILE A 248 -17.65 3.27 11.82
C ILE A 248 -16.66 3.99 10.92
N GLY A 249 -15.43 4.18 11.40
CA GLY A 249 -14.36 4.85 10.64
C GLY A 249 -14.35 6.37 10.72
N LEU A 250 -15.20 6.99 11.53
CA LEU A 250 -15.24 8.45 11.73
C LEU A 250 -14.42 8.88 12.94
N GLY A 251 -13.99 10.15 12.94
CA GLY A 251 -13.30 10.77 14.06
C GLY A 251 -11.79 10.87 13.84
N HIS A 252 -11.07 11.33 14.87
CA HIS A 252 -9.62 11.53 14.85
C HIS A 252 -8.91 10.69 15.89
N SER A 253 -7.66 10.35 15.59
CA SER A 253 -6.78 9.55 16.46
C SER A 253 -5.32 9.66 16.03
N PRO A 254 -4.35 9.45 16.94
CA PRO A 254 -3.05 8.91 16.58
C PRO A 254 -3.21 7.70 15.66
N ALA A 255 -2.30 7.55 14.70
CA ALA A 255 -2.37 6.44 13.76
C ALA A 255 -2.04 5.12 14.48
N GLN A 256 -2.94 4.13 14.38
CA GLN A 256 -2.57 2.73 14.54
C GLN A 256 -1.73 2.32 13.34
N VAL A 257 -0.59 1.68 13.59
CA VAL A 257 0.40 1.38 12.55
C VAL A 257 0.90 -0.04 12.61
N ASN A 258 1.26 -0.59 11.45
CA ASN A 258 1.88 -1.90 11.33
C ASN A 258 3.36 -1.84 11.71
N THR A 259 3.62 -1.68 13.01
CA THR A 259 4.95 -1.79 13.61
C THR A 259 4.95 -2.79 14.76
N ARG A 260 6.15 -3.26 15.12
CA ARG A 260 6.38 -4.10 16.28
C ARG A 260 7.60 -3.58 17.04
N GLY A 261 7.37 -2.93 18.19
CA GLY A 261 8.46 -2.33 18.96
C GLY A 261 9.20 -1.25 18.17
N GLY A 262 8.48 -0.50 17.33
CA GLY A 262 9.04 0.58 16.51
C GLY A 262 9.71 0.15 15.20
N MET A 263 9.75 -1.15 14.86
CA MET A 263 10.19 -1.63 13.54
C MET A 263 9.00 -1.90 12.64
N SER A 264 9.14 -1.70 11.33
CA SER A 264 8.08 -2.02 10.36
C SER A 264 7.68 -3.50 10.43
N ALA A 265 6.37 -3.78 10.45
CA ALA A 265 5.79 -5.11 10.43
C ALA A 265 5.05 -5.36 9.11
N ASP A 266 5.81 -5.50 8.02
CA ASP A 266 5.27 -5.75 6.68
C ASP A 266 4.73 -7.19 6.51
N THR A 267 3.90 -7.44 5.49
CA THR A 267 3.29 -8.77 5.32
C THR A 267 4.29 -9.86 4.96
N GLY A 268 5.42 -9.51 4.35
CA GLY A 268 6.51 -10.44 4.08
C GLY A 268 7.17 -10.92 5.37
N SER A 269 7.54 -9.97 6.23
CA SER A 269 8.08 -10.23 7.57
C SER A 269 7.10 -10.98 8.47
N ALA A 270 5.80 -10.68 8.40
CA ALA A 270 4.78 -11.33 9.22
C ALA A 270 4.39 -12.75 8.73
N PHE A 271 4.20 -12.92 7.42
CA PHE A 271 3.57 -14.14 6.88
C PHE A 271 4.52 -15.08 6.13
N ILE A 272 5.73 -14.66 5.75
CA ILE A 272 6.66 -15.51 4.98
C ILE A 272 7.93 -15.80 5.76
N MET A 273 8.61 -14.77 6.27
CA MET A 273 9.91 -14.93 6.94
C MET A 273 9.90 -15.99 8.07
N PRO A 274 8.89 -16.06 8.96
CA PRO A 274 8.86 -17.05 10.04
C PRO A 274 8.66 -18.50 9.56
N PHE A 275 8.32 -18.70 8.29
CA PHE A 275 7.89 -19.98 7.74
C PHE A 275 8.75 -20.47 6.57
N LEU A 276 9.90 -19.84 6.32
CA LEU A 276 10.85 -20.25 5.28
C LEU A 276 11.35 -21.70 5.46
N ASN A 277 11.34 -22.21 6.69
CA ASN A 277 11.73 -23.58 7.01
C ASN A 277 10.64 -24.63 6.73
N ARG A 278 9.42 -24.23 6.31
CA ARG A 278 8.35 -25.17 5.93
C ARG A 278 8.74 -25.94 4.67
N ARG A 279 8.91 -27.26 4.79
CA ARG A 279 9.35 -28.14 3.69
C ARG A 279 8.43 -28.15 2.46
N ASN A 280 7.17 -27.75 2.63
CA ASN A 280 6.16 -27.73 1.59
C ASN A 280 5.91 -26.33 0.99
N LEU A 281 6.61 -25.29 1.46
CA LEU A 281 6.60 -23.95 0.90
C LEU A 281 7.93 -23.69 0.18
N LYS A 282 7.89 -23.47 -1.13
CA LYS A 282 9.06 -23.07 -1.93
C LYS A 282 8.92 -21.60 -2.30
N VAL A 283 9.83 -20.75 -1.80
CA VAL A 283 9.92 -19.34 -2.19
C VAL A 283 10.96 -19.19 -3.30
N GLN A 284 10.55 -18.64 -4.43
CA GLN A 284 11.37 -18.44 -5.62
C GLN A 284 11.48 -16.93 -5.91
N LEU A 285 12.56 -16.33 -5.44
CA LEU A 285 12.86 -14.89 -5.58
C LEU A 285 13.40 -14.53 -6.96
N PHE A 286 13.49 -13.22 -7.23
CA PHE A 286 14.03 -12.67 -8.49
C PHE A 286 13.36 -13.24 -9.74
N SER A 287 12.11 -13.65 -9.61
CA SER A 287 11.39 -14.44 -10.58
C SER A 287 10.13 -13.71 -11.01
N TYR A 288 10.12 -13.25 -12.26
CA TYR A 288 9.06 -12.45 -12.82
C TYR A 288 8.15 -13.32 -13.70
N ALA A 289 6.90 -13.49 -13.29
CA ALA A 289 5.91 -14.23 -14.07
C ALA A 289 5.54 -13.47 -15.34
N THR A 290 5.63 -14.14 -16.49
CA THR A 290 5.38 -13.53 -17.81
C THR A 290 4.12 -14.05 -18.47
N GLN A 291 3.66 -15.25 -18.11
CA GLN A 291 2.48 -15.87 -18.71
C GLN A 291 1.87 -16.95 -17.82
N ILE A 292 0.55 -17.04 -17.78
CA ILE A 292 -0.21 -18.17 -17.22
C ILE A 292 -0.43 -19.20 -18.33
N ILE A 293 -0.11 -20.45 -18.05
CA ILE A 293 -0.32 -21.57 -18.98
C ILE A 293 -1.78 -21.97 -18.91
N ILE A 294 -2.54 -21.72 -19.98
CA ILE A 294 -3.96 -22.05 -20.07
C ILE A 294 -4.16 -23.10 -21.16
N ASP A 295 -4.81 -24.21 -20.82
CA ASP A 295 -5.10 -25.27 -21.79
C ASP A 295 -6.30 -24.96 -22.69
N LYS A 296 -6.54 -25.82 -23.69
CA LYS A 296 -7.67 -25.69 -24.62
C LYS A 296 -9.06 -25.71 -23.96
N ASN A 297 -9.16 -26.23 -22.73
CA ASN A 297 -10.38 -26.32 -21.95
C ASN A 297 -10.53 -25.16 -20.96
N LYS A 298 -9.70 -24.11 -21.11
CA LYS A 298 -9.64 -22.93 -20.22
C LYS A 298 -9.34 -23.30 -18.77
N VAL A 299 -8.42 -24.24 -18.55
CA VAL A 299 -7.89 -24.53 -17.22
C VAL A 299 -6.48 -23.94 -17.11
N ALA A 300 -6.23 -23.16 -16.05
CA ALA A 300 -4.88 -22.73 -15.71
C ALA A 300 -4.09 -23.94 -15.19
N ARG A 301 -2.95 -24.22 -15.84
CA ARG A 301 -2.10 -25.38 -15.57
C ARG A 301 -0.79 -25.01 -14.92
N GLY A 302 -0.43 -23.74 -14.86
CA GLY A 302 0.87 -23.31 -14.39
C GLY A 302 1.23 -21.91 -14.82
N VAL A 303 2.50 -21.56 -14.63
CA VAL A 303 3.04 -20.23 -14.91
C VAL A 303 4.41 -20.37 -15.58
N ILE A 304 4.68 -19.51 -16.57
CA ILE A 304 6.00 -19.26 -17.12
C ILE A 304 6.56 -18.02 -16.42
N PHE A 305 7.81 -18.11 -15.97
CA PHE A 305 8.50 -16.99 -15.31
C PHE A 305 9.95 -16.90 -15.76
N ALA A 306 10.48 -15.67 -15.72
CA ALA A 306 11.87 -15.37 -15.97
C ALA A 306 12.64 -15.14 -14.67
N ASP A 307 13.76 -15.83 -14.51
CA ASP A 307 14.65 -15.67 -13.36
C ASP A 307 15.75 -14.65 -13.71
N ALA A 308 15.82 -13.55 -12.95
CA ALA A 308 16.77 -12.47 -13.20
C ALA A 308 18.24 -12.87 -12.94
N LYS A 309 18.48 -13.85 -12.08
CA LYS A 309 19.83 -14.33 -11.72
C LYS A 309 20.39 -15.24 -12.81
N THR A 310 19.60 -16.21 -13.24
CA THR A 310 20.01 -17.19 -14.26
C THR A 310 19.78 -16.70 -15.69
N LYS A 311 18.94 -15.67 -15.87
CA LYS A 311 18.50 -15.13 -17.15
C LYS A 311 17.86 -16.21 -18.03
N ARG A 312 17.07 -17.10 -17.43
CA ARG A 312 16.39 -18.24 -18.07
C ARG A 312 14.89 -18.16 -17.86
N LEU A 313 14.15 -18.80 -18.76
CA LEU A 313 12.72 -19.04 -18.61
C LEU A 313 12.47 -20.40 -17.96
N TYR A 314 11.51 -20.43 -17.06
CA TYR A 314 11.05 -21.62 -16.36
C TYR A 314 9.55 -21.77 -16.52
N ARG A 315 9.07 -23.02 -16.49
CA ARG A 315 7.64 -23.36 -16.34
C ARG A 315 7.46 -24.13 -15.04
N ALA A 316 6.47 -23.74 -14.25
CA ALA A 316 6.00 -24.50 -13.09
C ALA A 316 4.54 -24.88 -13.31
N PHE A 317 4.18 -26.13 -12.98
CA PHE A 317 2.81 -26.63 -13.12
C PHE A 317 2.05 -26.63 -11.79
N ALA A 318 0.75 -26.35 -11.85
CA ALA A 318 -0.17 -26.42 -10.72
C ALA A 318 -1.16 -27.58 -10.89
N ASN A 319 -1.26 -28.46 -9.89
CA ASN A 319 -2.25 -29.54 -9.85
C ASN A 319 -3.64 -29.04 -9.48
N LYS A 320 -3.72 -27.96 -8.68
CA LYS A 320 -4.97 -27.38 -8.20
C LYS A 320 -5.20 -26.01 -8.81
N GLU A 321 -4.51 -24.97 -8.32
CA GLU A 321 -4.81 -23.59 -8.70
C GLU A 321 -3.56 -22.72 -8.86
N VAL A 322 -3.64 -21.75 -9.75
CA VAL A 322 -2.76 -20.58 -9.82
C VAL A 322 -3.48 -19.41 -9.15
N ILE A 323 -2.81 -18.72 -8.23
CA ILE A 323 -3.32 -17.55 -7.54
C ILE A 323 -2.44 -16.36 -7.93
N VAL A 324 -3.03 -15.39 -8.62
CA VAL A 324 -2.34 -14.16 -9.04
C VAL A 324 -2.49 -13.10 -7.97
N SER A 325 -1.36 -12.57 -7.51
CA SER A 325 -1.25 -11.57 -6.43
C SER A 325 -0.19 -10.49 -6.78
N GLY A 326 -0.10 -10.12 -8.06
CA GLY A 326 0.82 -9.09 -8.58
C GLY A 326 0.40 -7.65 -8.26
N GLY A 327 -0.74 -7.45 -7.60
CA GLY A 327 -1.28 -6.14 -7.28
C GLY A 327 -1.94 -5.45 -8.47
N THR A 328 -2.48 -4.26 -8.22
CA THR A 328 -3.40 -3.55 -9.12
C THR A 328 -2.85 -3.26 -10.51
N TYR A 329 -1.53 -3.17 -10.69
CA TYR A 329 -0.94 -2.89 -12.01
C TYR A 329 -0.45 -4.15 -12.72
N GLN A 330 0.14 -5.11 -12.01
CA GLN A 330 0.80 -6.26 -12.64
C GLN A 330 -0.12 -7.48 -12.75
N SER A 331 -1.11 -7.63 -11.89
CA SER A 331 -2.15 -8.68 -12.04
C SER A 331 -2.93 -8.55 -13.34
N PRO A 332 -3.53 -7.39 -13.69
CA PRO A 332 -4.20 -7.24 -14.98
C PRO A 332 -3.22 -7.37 -16.16
N GLN A 333 -1.97 -6.93 -16.01
CA GLN A 333 -0.95 -7.10 -17.05
C GLN A 333 -0.70 -8.59 -17.33
N LEU A 334 -0.45 -9.40 -16.29
CA LEU A 334 -0.21 -10.83 -16.44
C LEU A 334 -1.42 -11.56 -17.05
N LEU A 335 -2.63 -11.21 -16.63
CA LEU A 335 -3.86 -11.75 -17.22
C LEU A 335 -3.96 -11.42 -18.72
N MET A 336 -3.75 -10.15 -19.10
CA MET A 336 -3.83 -9.71 -20.50
C MET A 336 -2.76 -10.40 -21.36
N LEU A 337 -1.50 -10.49 -20.88
CA LEU A 337 -0.42 -11.23 -21.56
C LEU A 337 -0.74 -12.73 -21.72
N SER A 338 -1.59 -13.26 -20.86
CA SER A 338 -2.06 -14.65 -20.90
C SER A 338 -3.31 -14.83 -21.78
N GLY A 339 -3.78 -13.78 -22.45
CA GLY A 339 -4.95 -13.80 -23.31
C GLY A 339 -6.28 -13.64 -22.56
N ILE A 340 -6.26 -13.16 -21.32
CA ILE A 340 -7.46 -12.86 -20.52
C ILE A 340 -7.58 -11.34 -20.37
N GLY A 341 -8.57 -10.74 -21.05
CA GLY A 341 -8.74 -9.28 -21.03
C GLY A 341 -9.62 -8.76 -22.16
N PRO A 342 -9.69 -7.43 -22.36
CA PRO A 342 -10.59 -6.83 -23.34
C PRO A 342 -10.22 -7.30 -24.75
N ARG A 343 -11.13 -7.99 -25.44
CA ARG A 343 -10.91 -8.57 -26.77
C ARG A 343 -10.18 -7.64 -27.73
N ASP A 344 -10.74 -6.45 -27.97
CA ASP A 344 -10.23 -5.51 -28.96
C ASP A 344 -8.79 -5.05 -28.61
N HIS A 345 -8.48 -4.93 -27.33
CA HIS A 345 -7.14 -4.57 -26.85
C HIS A 345 -6.14 -5.70 -27.10
N LEU A 346 -6.53 -6.95 -26.84
CA LEU A 346 -5.67 -8.11 -27.05
C LEU A 346 -5.44 -8.38 -28.56
N GLU A 347 -6.50 -8.30 -29.35
CA GLU A 347 -6.45 -8.52 -30.81
C GLU A 347 -5.58 -7.45 -31.49
N SER A 348 -5.65 -6.18 -31.07
CA SER A 348 -4.81 -5.11 -31.62
C SER A 348 -3.30 -5.30 -31.35
N LEU A 349 -2.95 -6.06 -30.31
CA LEU A 349 -1.56 -6.43 -29.97
C LEU A 349 -1.16 -7.82 -30.47
N GLY A 350 -2.03 -8.50 -31.22
CA GLY A 350 -1.78 -9.86 -31.73
C GLY A 350 -1.77 -10.95 -30.65
N ILE A 351 -2.36 -10.71 -29.48
CA ILE A 351 -2.44 -11.67 -28.38
C ILE A 351 -3.69 -12.53 -28.56
N PRO A 352 -3.58 -13.88 -28.63
CA PRO A 352 -4.74 -14.75 -28.74
C PRO A 352 -5.70 -14.62 -27.56
N VAL A 353 -6.96 -14.28 -27.84
CA VAL A 353 -8.00 -14.13 -26.81
C VAL A 353 -8.42 -15.50 -26.29
N ARG A 354 -8.05 -15.80 -25.05
CA ARG A 354 -8.52 -16.98 -24.30
C ARG A 354 -9.84 -16.71 -23.61
N GLN A 355 -9.99 -15.52 -23.04
CA GLN A 355 -11.18 -15.13 -22.32
C GLN A 355 -11.35 -13.60 -22.36
N ASP A 356 -12.49 -13.17 -22.90
CA ASP A 356 -12.87 -11.76 -22.98
C ASP A 356 -13.46 -11.31 -21.64
N LEU A 357 -12.79 -10.36 -20.98
CA LEU A 357 -13.14 -9.80 -19.67
C LEU A 357 -12.69 -8.34 -19.58
N PRO A 358 -13.32 -7.50 -18.75
CA PRO A 358 -12.96 -6.09 -18.57
C PRO A 358 -11.68 -5.87 -17.73
N VAL A 359 -10.66 -6.72 -17.89
CA VAL A 359 -9.38 -6.63 -17.19
C VAL A 359 -8.76 -5.25 -17.41
N GLY A 360 -8.29 -4.64 -16.32
CA GLY A 360 -7.67 -3.33 -16.31
C GLY A 360 -8.61 -2.16 -16.55
N SER A 361 -9.94 -2.33 -16.52
CA SER A 361 -10.89 -1.28 -16.97
C SER A 361 -11.61 -0.52 -15.84
N ASN A 362 -11.25 -0.77 -14.58
CA ASN A 362 -11.84 -0.13 -13.40
C ASN A 362 -10.75 0.28 -12.41
N LEU A 363 -9.69 0.94 -12.86
CA LEU A 363 -8.70 1.47 -11.93
C LEU A 363 -9.35 2.58 -11.09
N ARG A 364 -9.33 2.40 -9.77
CA ARG A 364 -9.76 3.37 -8.75
C ARG A 364 -8.62 3.62 -7.79
N ASN A 365 -8.52 4.80 -7.18
CA ASN A 365 -7.54 5.11 -6.14
C ASN A 365 -8.07 6.27 -5.29
N HIS A 366 -7.51 6.47 -4.09
CA HIS A 366 -7.70 7.71 -3.36
C HIS A 366 -6.96 8.85 -4.08
N ASN A 367 -7.66 9.95 -4.31
CA ASN A 367 -7.03 11.19 -4.76
C ASN A 367 -6.46 11.90 -3.53
N CYS A 368 -5.14 12.05 -3.45
CA CYS A 368 -4.48 12.76 -2.37
C CYS A 368 -4.07 14.16 -2.82
N TYR A 369 -4.40 15.16 -2.01
CA TYR A 369 -3.88 16.51 -2.12
C TYR A 369 -2.92 16.78 -0.96
N TYR A 370 -1.67 17.09 -1.29
CA TYR A 370 -0.57 17.20 -0.32
C TYR A 370 0.05 18.60 -0.26
N GLY A 371 -0.69 19.60 -0.74
CA GLY A 371 -0.21 20.99 -0.86
C GLY A 371 -0.35 21.85 0.39
N MET A 372 -0.81 21.31 1.53
CA MET A 372 -1.03 22.10 2.75
C MET A 372 0.09 21.92 3.77
N THR A 373 1.08 22.82 3.73
CA THR A 373 2.18 22.87 4.70
C THR A 373 2.00 24.05 5.66
N PHE A 374 2.31 23.83 6.94
CA PHE A 374 2.15 24.82 8.00
C PHE A 374 3.38 24.86 8.90
N ARG A 375 3.91 26.05 9.18
CA ARG A 375 4.96 26.23 10.21
C ARG A 375 4.36 26.37 11.58
N THR A 376 5.14 26.04 12.60
CA THR A 376 4.80 26.26 14.00
C THR A 376 5.95 26.95 14.73
N ASN A 377 5.79 27.19 16.03
CA ASN A 377 6.87 27.62 16.94
C ASN A 377 7.64 26.44 17.57
N TYR A 378 7.35 25.21 17.14
CA TYR A 378 8.04 24.00 17.55
C TYR A 378 9.09 23.63 16.51
N THR A 379 10.27 23.22 16.95
CA THR A 379 11.34 22.72 16.08
C THR A 379 11.75 21.33 16.57
N GLU A 380 11.64 20.33 15.71
CA GLU A 380 12.11 18.98 15.96
C GLU A 380 13.65 18.98 16.07
N PRO A 381 14.24 18.45 17.16
CA PRO A 381 15.68 18.39 17.31
C PRO A 381 16.34 17.49 16.25
N ILE A 382 17.38 18.01 15.57
CA ILE A 382 18.24 17.19 14.71
C ILE A 382 19.33 16.56 15.57
N LEU A 383 19.32 15.24 15.69
CA LEU A 383 20.33 14.46 16.40
C LEU A 383 21.36 13.85 15.43
N PRO A 384 22.60 13.57 15.87
CA PRO A 384 23.54 12.79 15.07
C PRO A 384 22.97 11.41 14.71
N THR A 385 23.28 10.90 13.50
CA THR A 385 22.74 9.62 12.99
C THR A 385 22.93 8.48 13.98
N ARG A 386 24.10 8.39 14.62
CA ARG A 386 24.39 7.36 15.62
C ARG A 386 23.39 7.38 16.78
N ASN A 387 23.09 8.56 17.33
CA ASN A 387 22.13 8.72 18.43
C ASN A 387 20.72 8.30 18.01
N VAL A 388 20.31 8.63 16.77
CA VAL A 388 19.00 8.22 16.23
C VAL A 388 18.94 6.69 16.07
N VAL A 389 20.02 6.06 15.61
CA VAL A 389 20.12 4.60 15.50
C VAL A 389 20.11 3.92 16.87
N GLU A 390 20.80 4.48 17.87
CA GLU A 390 20.78 3.98 19.24
C GLU A 390 19.36 4.03 19.84
N GLN A 391 18.60 5.09 19.58
CA GLN A 391 17.20 5.20 19.97
C GLN A 391 16.33 4.18 19.23
N PHE A 392 16.52 4.02 17.92
CA PHE A 392 15.79 3.06 17.09
C PHE A 392 15.93 1.63 17.59
N LEU A 393 17.16 1.20 17.91
CA LEU A 393 17.43 -0.13 18.46
C LEU A 393 16.82 -0.34 19.86
N ARG A 394 16.40 0.73 20.53
CA ARG A 394 15.63 0.69 21.78
C ARG A 394 14.12 0.79 21.56
N GLY A 395 13.66 0.81 20.30
CA GLY A 395 12.26 0.98 19.92
C GLY A 395 11.75 2.41 20.12
N GLN A 396 12.62 3.42 20.05
CA GLN A 396 12.29 4.82 20.33
C GLN A 396 12.84 5.77 19.26
N GLY A 397 12.35 7.01 19.28
CA GLY A 397 12.93 8.12 18.54
C GLY A 397 12.56 8.16 17.06
N TYR A 398 13.19 9.09 16.34
CA TYR A 398 12.79 9.51 15.00
C TYR A 398 12.64 8.37 13.98
N TYR A 399 13.46 7.31 14.05
CA TYR A 399 13.39 6.20 13.09
C TYR A 399 12.25 5.22 13.33
N THR A 400 11.62 5.22 14.51
CA THR A 400 10.41 4.43 14.77
C THR A 400 9.13 5.14 14.35
N THR A 401 9.23 6.41 13.94
CA THR A 401 8.08 7.18 13.47
C THR A 401 7.53 6.57 12.17
N PRO A 402 6.25 6.16 12.14
CA PRO A 402 5.63 5.59 10.95
C PRO A 402 5.70 6.59 9.80
N GLY A 403 6.31 6.15 8.68
CA GLY A 403 6.70 7.00 7.56
C GLY A 403 5.66 8.09 7.24
N SER A 404 6.08 9.34 7.28
CA SER A 404 5.24 10.53 7.12
C SER A 404 3.98 10.66 7.99
N ASN A 405 3.39 9.67 8.66
CA ASN A 405 2.04 9.83 9.24
C ASN A 405 1.94 9.42 10.71
N GLN A 406 1.76 10.40 11.60
CA GLN A 406 1.56 10.15 13.04
C GLN A 406 0.08 10.16 13.47
N GLY A 407 -0.84 10.68 12.66
CA GLY A 407 -2.26 10.81 13.05
C GLY A 407 -3.20 10.92 11.87
N VAL A 408 -4.44 10.50 12.06
CA VAL A 408 -5.48 10.54 11.02
C VAL A 408 -6.77 11.10 11.57
N ALA A 409 -7.55 11.72 10.70
CA ALA A 409 -8.92 12.12 10.99
C ALA A 409 -9.80 11.87 9.78
N PHE A 410 -10.98 11.31 10.03
CA PHE A 410 -11.95 10.92 9.03
C PHE A 410 -13.25 11.69 9.21
N TYR A 411 -13.73 12.29 8.13
CA TYR A 411 -14.84 13.25 8.14
C TYR A 411 -15.89 12.91 7.08
N GLU A 412 -17.08 13.47 7.28
CA GLU A 412 -18.15 13.49 6.29
C GLU A 412 -18.11 14.83 5.52
N SER A 413 -18.05 14.74 4.19
CA SER A 413 -18.31 15.85 3.27
C SER A 413 -19.81 16.13 3.16
N GLN A 414 -20.18 17.12 2.33
CA GLN A 414 -21.57 17.37 1.97
C GLN A 414 -22.28 16.17 1.33
N TYR A 415 -21.54 15.22 0.74
CA TYR A 415 -22.11 14.05 0.05
C TYR A 415 -22.44 12.88 0.98
N SER A 416 -21.85 12.86 2.18
CA SER A 416 -21.99 11.76 3.15
C SER A 416 -22.57 12.22 4.49
N ARG A 417 -22.77 13.53 4.69
CA ARG A 417 -23.22 14.12 5.95
C ARG A 417 -24.43 13.40 6.55
N GLY A 418 -24.29 12.95 7.80
CA GLY A 418 -25.34 12.28 8.56
C GLY A 418 -25.55 10.81 8.21
N THR A 419 -24.69 10.21 7.37
CA THR A 419 -24.76 8.78 7.03
C THR A 419 -23.86 7.92 7.91
N ARG A 420 -22.93 8.54 8.63
CA ARG A 420 -21.80 7.94 9.35
C ARG A 420 -20.75 7.29 8.43
N TYR A 421 -20.66 7.74 7.18
CA TYR A 421 -19.74 7.20 6.18
C TYR A 421 -18.63 8.22 5.88
N PRO A 422 -17.40 8.01 6.37
CA PRO A 422 -16.30 8.95 6.12
C PRO A 422 -15.92 8.94 4.64
N ASP A 423 -15.89 10.11 4.01
CA ASP A 423 -15.45 10.25 2.61
C ASP A 423 -14.29 11.25 2.43
N ILE A 424 -13.85 11.89 3.53
CA ILE A 424 -12.63 12.69 3.62
C ILE A 424 -11.71 12.07 4.68
N GLU A 425 -10.43 11.90 4.35
CA GLU A 425 -9.37 11.67 5.34
C GLU A 425 -8.40 12.85 5.33
N ILE A 426 -8.00 13.30 6.52
CA ILE A 426 -6.86 14.19 6.72
C ILE A 426 -5.78 13.41 7.48
N MET A 427 -4.64 13.18 6.84
CA MET A 427 -3.45 12.58 7.46
C MET A 427 -2.54 13.69 8.01
N PHE A 428 -1.97 13.45 9.18
CA PHE A 428 -1.10 14.39 9.88
C PHE A 428 0.36 13.99 9.73
N ILE A 429 1.12 14.81 9.00
CA ILE A 429 2.54 14.60 8.73
C ILE A 429 3.38 15.52 9.62
N PRO A 430 4.10 15.00 10.63
CA PRO A 430 4.79 15.84 11.60
C PRO A 430 6.04 16.50 11.01
N ALA A 431 6.61 17.42 11.77
CA ALA A 431 7.92 17.99 11.50
C ALA A 431 9.00 16.92 11.23
N ASN A 432 9.90 17.26 10.31
CA ASN A 432 11.03 16.46 9.87
C ASN A 432 10.67 15.12 9.19
N ALA A 433 9.39 14.81 8.95
CA ALA A 433 8.98 13.56 8.28
C ALA A 433 9.01 13.61 6.73
N THR A 434 9.41 14.76 6.17
CA THR A 434 9.62 14.99 4.72
C THR A 434 10.99 15.62 4.50
N ASN A 435 11.59 15.38 3.33
CA ASN A 435 12.88 15.94 2.95
C ASN A 435 12.98 16.11 1.42
N ALA A 436 14.14 16.58 0.93
CA ALA A 436 14.37 16.88 -0.49
C ALA A 436 14.15 15.68 -1.44
N LEU A 437 14.25 14.44 -0.97
CA LEU A 437 13.96 13.25 -1.79
C LEU A 437 12.50 13.18 -2.25
N ALA A 438 11.59 13.82 -1.50
CA ALA A 438 10.17 13.92 -1.87
C ALA A 438 9.98 14.56 -3.25
N ARG A 439 10.85 15.49 -3.67
CA ARG A 439 10.79 16.08 -5.01
C ARG A 439 10.82 15.01 -6.09
N THR A 440 11.83 14.14 -6.03
CA THR A 440 12.05 13.10 -7.03
C THR A 440 11.04 11.96 -6.87
N SER A 441 10.75 11.53 -5.64
CA SER A 441 9.80 10.45 -5.37
C SER A 441 8.40 10.81 -5.87
N TYR A 442 7.96 12.05 -5.62
CA TYR A 442 6.64 12.53 -6.03
C TYR A 442 6.61 13.06 -7.47
N ARG A 443 7.77 13.09 -8.14
CA ARG A 443 7.95 13.63 -9.51
C ARG A 443 7.56 15.11 -9.63
N LEU A 444 7.75 15.89 -8.59
CA LEU A 444 7.53 17.34 -8.62
C LEU A 444 8.44 17.99 -9.67
N SER A 445 7.88 18.88 -10.49
CA SER A 445 8.71 19.74 -11.34
C SER A 445 9.59 20.64 -10.47
N ASN A 446 10.75 21.08 -10.99
CA ASN A 446 11.62 21.99 -10.25
C ASN A 446 10.87 23.27 -9.86
N GLN A 447 10.08 23.82 -10.78
CA GLN A 447 9.29 25.01 -10.50
C GLN A 447 8.31 24.78 -9.34
N THR A 448 7.50 23.73 -9.41
CA THR A 448 6.51 23.42 -8.36
C THR A 448 7.18 23.13 -7.02
N TYR A 449 8.32 22.44 -7.02
CA TYR A 449 9.09 22.19 -5.80
C TYR A 449 9.61 23.48 -5.17
N GLU A 450 10.23 24.37 -5.95
CA GLU A 450 10.75 25.64 -5.42
C GLU A 450 9.62 26.54 -4.90
N GLU A 451 8.50 26.62 -5.62
CA GLU A 451 7.32 27.39 -5.21
C GLU A 451 6.72 26.82 -3.90
N MET A 452 6.56 25.50 -3.78
CA MET A 452 5.93 24.90 -2.60
C MET A 452 6.88 24.78 -1.41
N TRP A 453 8.11 24.30 -1.64
CA TRP A 453 9.00 23.78 -0.62
C TRP A 453 10.43 24.38 -0.64
N GLY A 454 10.76 25.24 -1.60
CA GLY A 454 12.12 25.81 -1.73
C GLY A 454 12.60 26.62 -0.52
N ASN A 455 11.66 27.20 0.24
CA ASN A 455 11.94 28.01 1.44
C ASN A 455 11.33 27.44 2.73
N ILE A 456 10.94 26.16 2.75
CA ILE A 456 10.36 25.52 3.93
C ILE A 456 11.45 24.94 4.82
N ASP A 457 11.36 25.23 6.11
CA ASP A 457 12.10 24.51 7.14
C ASP A 457 11.25 23.32 7.62
N PHE A 458 11.57 22.13 7.11
CA PHE A 458 10.83 20.91 7.48
C PHE A 458 10.94 20.59 8.97
N THR A 459 11.93 21.10 9.70
CA THR A 459 12.08 20.82 11.14
C THR A 459 11.05 21.52 12.00
N ASN A 460 10.37 22.56 11.50
CA ASN A 460 9.33 23.29 12.22
C ASN A 460 7.97 23.28 11.51
N SER A 461 7.82 22.46 10.47
CA SER A 461 6.65 22.46 9.61
C SER A 461 5.99 21.10 9.56
N PHE A 462 4.67 21.06 9.71
CA PHE A 462 3.87 19.86 9.49
C PHE A 462 3.07 19.98 8.19
N ILE A 463 2.65 18.86 7.62
CA ILE A 463 1.87 18.82 6.38
C ILE A 463 0.55 18.09 6.66
N LEU A 464 -0.53 18.54 6.04
CA LEU A 464 -1.79 17.81 6.03
C LEU A 464 -2.02 17.24 4.62
N TYR A 465 -2.14 15.92 4.53
CA TYR A 465 -2.59 15.28 3.29
C TYR A 465 -4.11 15.10 3.36
N ILE A 466 -4.80 15.52 2.31
CA ILE A 466 -6.27 15.49 2.24
C ILE A 466 -6.65 14.50 1.15
N ASN A 467 -7.40 13.47 1.52
CA ASN A 467 -7.76 12.38 0.63
C ASN A 467 -9.27 12.33 0.43
N ALA A 468 -9.71 12.19 -0.82
CA ALA A 468 -11.06 11.71 -1.12
C ALA A 468 -11.06 10.17 -1.10
N LEU A 469 -11.87 9.58 -0.22
CA LEU A 469 -11.86 8.13 0.03
C LEU A 469 -12.71 7.34 -0.96
N HIS A 470 -13.81 7.92 -1.45
CA HIS A 470 -14.75 7.23 -2.37
C HIS A 470 -14.79 7.92 -3.73
N THR A 471 -13.76 7.69 -4.54
CA THR A 471 -13.55 8.41 -5.79
C THR A 471 -14.42 7.90 -6.94
N GLU A 472 -14.99 8.83 -7.70
CA GLU A 472 -15.83 8.58 -8.88
C GLU A 472 -15.02 8.56 -10.19
N SER A 473 -13.80 9.12 -10.19
CA SER A 473 -12.87 8.98 -11.31
C SER A 473 -12.53 7.51 -11.56
N ARG A 474 -12.51 7.11 -12.84
CA ARG A 474 -12.26 5.73 -13.26
C ARG A 474 -11.20 5.68 -14.36
N GLY A 475 -10.10 5.03 -14.05
CA GLY A 475 -8.96 4.86 -14.93
C GLY A 475 -8.86 3.48 -15.59
N THR A 476 -7.73 3.25 -16.26
CA THR A 476 -7.38 1.97 -16.86
C THR A 476 -5.92 1.57 -16.65
N VAL A 477 -5.67 0.27 -16.70
CA VAL A 477 -4.35 -0.34 -16.89
C VAL A 477 -4.39 -1.15 -18.18
N ARG A 478 -3.50 -0.85 -19.13
CA ARG A 478 -3.45 -1.51 -20.45
C ARG A 478 -2.05 -1.96 -20.80
N LEU A 479 -1.94 -3.02 -21.60
CA LEU A 479 -0.65 -3.40 -22.17
C LEU A 479 -0.17 -2.31 -23.12
N ARG A 480 1.10 -1.94 -23.01
CA ARG A 480 1.79 -1.12 -24.01
C ARG A 480 2.06 -1.91 -25.30
N SER A 481 2.45 -3.17 -25.15
CA SER A 481 2.74 -4.11 -26.22
C SER A 481 2.55 -5.55 -25.74
N ALA A 482 2.75 -6.53 -26.61
CA ALA A 482 2.79 -7.95 -26.24
C ALA A 482 4.09 -8.37 -25.52
N ASN A 483 5.05 -7.44 -25.35
CA ASN A 483 6.30 -7.70 -24.65
C ASN A 483 6.05 -7.70 -23.13
N PRO A 484 6.23 -8.83 -22.41
CA PRO A 484 6.02 -8.87 -20.98
C PRO A 484 7.05 -8.04 -20.22
N TYR A 485 8.13 -7.57 -20.87
CA TYR A 485 9.19 -6.82 -20.20
C TYR A 485 9.01 -5.30 -20.24
N GLU A 486 7.90 -4.81 -20.80
CA GLU A 486 7.52 -3.40 -20.81
C GLU A 486 6.50 -3.10 -19.71
N TYR A 487 6.59 -1.93 -19.09
CA TYR A 487 5.59 -1.48 -18.12
C TYR A 487 4.24 -1.26 -18.80
N PRO A 488 3.13 -1.57 -18.10
CA PRO A 488 1.80 -1.27 -18.61
C PRO A 488 1.59 0.25 -18.69
N LEU A 489 0.63 0.66 -19.51
CA LEU A 489 0.06 2.00 -19.49
C LEU A 489 -0.86 2.10 -18.26
N ILE A 490 -0.58 3.04 -17.36
CA ILE A 490 -1.39 3.30 -16.17
C ILE A 490 -2.01 4.68 -16.33
N ASP A 491 -3.33 4.73 -16.45
CA ASP A 491 -4.07 5.98 -16.61
C ASP A 491 -5.16 6.06 -15.53
N PRO A 492 -4.90 6.66 -14.37
CA PRO A 492 -5.88 6.72 -13.29
C PRO A 492 -7.01 7.71 -13.56
N ARG A 493 -6.79 8.72 -14.42
CA ARG A 493 -7.74 9.79 -14.72
C ARG A 493 -8.23 10.52 -13.47
N TYR A 494 -7.33 10.85 -12.55
CA TYR A 494 -7.67 11.54 -11.30
C TYR A 494 -8.41 12.86 -11.55
N LEU A 495 -9.42 13.15 -10.73
CA LEU A 495 -10.24 14.37 -10.79
C LEU A 495 -10.90 14.59 -12.16
N SER A 496 -11.28 13.51 -12.85
CA SER A 496 -11.93 13.56 -14.16
C SER A 496 -13.41 13.16 -14.13
N ASP A 497 -13.95 12.94 -12.93
CA ASP A 497 -15.34 12.56 -12.77
C ASP A 497 -16.26 13.70 -13.25
N PRO A 498 -17.31 13.41 -14.04
CA PRO A 498 -18.13 14.46 -14.66
C PRO A 498 -18.83 15.40 -13.68
N ALA A 499 -19.07 14.94 -12.45
CA ALA A 499 -19.76 15.71 -11.42
C ALA A 499 -18.80 16.57 -10.59
N ASN A 500 -17.47 16.46 -10.79
CA ASN A 500 -16.43 17.06 -9.97
C ASN A 500 -16.53 16.70 -8.48
N LYS A 501 -17.18 15.57 -8.14
CA LYS A 501 -17.34 15.11 -6.76
C LYS A 501 -15.99 14.91 -6.10
N ASP A 502 -15.04 14.31 -6.81
CA ASP A 502 -13.71 14.00 -6.25
C ASP A 502 -12.97 15.26 -5.80
N ILE A 503 -12.93 16.28 -6.67
CA ILE A 503 -12.21 17.52 -6.37
C ILE A 503 -12.96 18.38 -5.35
N THR A 504 -14.29 18.36 -5.36
CA THR A 504 -15.10 19.06 -4.36
C THR A 504 -14.93 18.44 -2.96
N THR A 505 -14.87 17.11 -2.84
CA THR A 505 -14.57 16.44 -1.57
C THR A 505 -13.20 16.84 -1.02
N ILE A 506 -12.16 16.91 -1.86
CA ILE A 506 -10.85 17.40 -1.45
C ILE A 506 -10.92 18.87 -1.02
N PHE A 507 -11.63 19.72 -1.77
CA PHE A 507 -11.79 21.12 -1.44
C PHE A 507 -12.48 21.34 -0.09
N GLU A 508 -13.50 20.56 0.25
CA GLU A 508 -14.09 20.57 1.60
C GLU A 508 -13.07 20.16 2.67
N GLY A 509 -12.21 19.18 2.39
CA GLY A 509 -11.10 18.84 3.28
C GLY A 509 -10.11 20.00 3.49
N VAL A 510 -9.88 20.83 2.46
CA VAL A 510 -9.08 22.07 2.59
C VAL A 510 -9.78 23.05 3.52
N GLN A 511 -11.09 23.20 3.41
CA GLN A 511 -11.86 24.07 4.31
C GLN A 511 -11.81 23.59 5.76
N ILE A 512 -11.90 22.28 6.00
CA ILE A 512 -11.73 21.67 7.33
C ILE A 512 -10.32 21.96 7.88
N ALA A 513 -9.28 21.74 7.06
CA ALA A 513 -7.90 22.02 7.45
C ALA A 513 -7.70 23.50 7.84
N LEU A 514 -8.26 24.44 7.07
CA LEU A 514 -8.21 25.87 7.39
C LEU A 514 -8.97 26.20 8.69
N ALA A 515 -10.12 25.56 8.93
CA ALA A 515 -10.87 25.72 10.17
C ALA A 515 -10.07 25.22 11.39
N LEU A 516 -9.38 24.07 11.26
CA LEU A 516 -8.50 23.53 12.31
C LEU A 516 -7.42 24.55 12.69
N MET A 517 -6.83 25.24 11.71
CA MET A 517 -5.79 26.24 11.97
C MET A 517 -6.27 27.44 12.79
N ASN A 518 -7.58 27.74 12.77
CA ASN A 518 -8.16 28.87 13.50
C ASN A 518 -8.54 28.53 14.96
N THR A 519 -8.40 27.26 15.35
CA THR A 519 -8.66 26.79 16.73
C THR A 519 -7.68 27.41 17.73
N THR A 520 -8.02 27.33 19.02
CA THR A 520 -7.13 27.77 20.10
C THR A 520 -5.91 26.86 20.18
N ALA A 521 -6.08 25.55 20.02
CA ALA A 521 -4.99 24.56 19.98
C ALA A 521 -3.91 24.88 18.94
N MET A 522 -4.29 25.15 17.68
CA MET A 522 -3.33 25.49 16.63
C MET A 522 -2.69 26.86 16.84
N ARG A 523 -3.45 27.86 17.31
CA ARG A 523 -2.88 29.18 17.60
C ARG A 523 -1.85 29.16 18.73
N LYS A 524 -1.97 28.25 19.71
CA LYS A 524 -0.97 28.09 20.80
C LYS A 524 0.42 27.71 20.28
N ILE A 525 0.49 26.95 19.19
CA ILE A 525 1.77 26.59 18.56
C ILE A 525 2.13 27.53 17.39
N ASN A 526 1.49 28.71 17.31
CA ASN A 526 1.71 29.72 16.28
C ASN A 526 1.65 29.15 14.86
N THR A 527 0.66 28.30 14.59
CA THR A 527 0.51 27.69 13.28
C THR A 527 0.24 28.74 12.20
N GLN A 528 1.01 28.70 11.10
CA GLN A 528 0.81 29.57 9.95
C GLN A 528 0.99 28.79 8.65
N ILE A 529 0.11 29.03 7.69
CA ILE A 529 0.22 28.42 6.36
C ILE A 529 1.52 28.86 5.67
N GLN A 530 2.26 27.89 5.15
CA GLN A 530 3.47 28.07 4.35
C GLN A 530 3.21 27.64 2.91
N SER A 531 2.20 28.25 2.27
CA SER A 531 1.97 28.09 0.83
C SER A 531 2.39 29.37 0.11
N HIS A 532 3.37 29.29 -0.80
CA HIS A 532 3.52 30.36 -1.78
C HIS A 532 2.49 30.17 -2.88
N PRO A 533 1.97 31.25 -3.48
CA PRO A 533 1.07 31.14 -4.62
C PRO A 533 1.77 30.40 -5.77
N LEU A 534 1.19 29.29 -6.23
CA LEU A 534 1.68 28.61 -7.42
C LEU A 534 1.52 29.53 -8.63
N THR A 535 2.57 29.66 -9.45
CA THR A 535 2.52 30.53 -10.65
C THR A 535 1.39 30.10 -11.59
N ALA A 536 1.15 28.79 -11.71
CA ALA A 536 0.07 28.21 -12.51
C ALA A 536 -1.36 28.61 -12.04
N CYS A 537 -1.49 29.12 -10.82
CA CYS A 537 -2.75 29.54 -10.22
C CYS A 537 -2.85 31.06 -9.99
N SER A 538 -1.87 31.82 -10.49
CA SER A 538 -1.75 33.27 -10.26
C SER A 538 -2.88 34.12 -10.86
N GLN A 539 -3.64 33.60 -11.82
CA GLN A 539 -4.83 34.28 -12.35
C GLN A 539 -6.00 34.35 -11.35
N TYR A 540 -5.97 33.55 -10.29
CA TYR A 540 -7.03 33.51 -9.28
C TYR A 540 -6.62 34.31 -8.04
N GLN A 541 -7.61 34.94 -7.38
CA GLN A 541 -7.37 35.59 -6.10
C GLN A 541 -6.86 34.58 -5.07
N LEU A 542 -5.78 34.89 -4.37
CA LEU A 542 -5.19 34.01 -3.37
C LEU A 542 -6.25 33.57 -2.34
N PHE A 543 -6.32 32.27 -2.09
CA PHE A 543 -7.29 31.61 -1.20
C PHE A 543 -8.76 31.68 -1.61
N SER A 544 -9.09 32.10 -2.84
CA SER A 544 -10.44 31.88 -3.39
C SER A 544 -10.69 30.40 -3.70
N ASP A 545 -11.96 30.04 -3.88
CA ASP A 545 -12.34 28.69 -4.31
C ASP A 545 -11.63 28.29 -5.61
N ASP A 546 -11.60 29.18 -6.61
CA ASP A 546 -10.91 28.93 -7.88
C ASP A 546 -9.40 28.73 -7.72
N TYR A 547 -8.76 29.47 -6.79
CA TYR A 547 -7.36 29.26 -6.46
C TYR A 547 -7.14 27.85 -5.91
N TRP A 548 -7.97 27.39 -4.97
CA TRP A 548 -7.85 26.05 -4.40
C TRP A 548 -8.15 24.96 -5.41
N TYR A 549 -9.17 25.11 -6.25
CA TYR A 549 -9.45 24.18 -7.34
C TYR A 549 -8.29 24.08 -8.34
N CYS A 550 -7.58 25.18 -8.61
CA CYS A 550 -6.35 25.14 -9.40
C CYS A 550 -5.23 24.42 -8.65
N HIS A 551 -5.00 24.79 -7.39
CA HIS A 551 -3.92 24.28 -6.57
C HIS A 551 -4.01 22.78 -6.34
N ILE A 552 -5.23 22.26 -6.09
CA ILE A 552 -5.49 20.82 -5.95
C ILE A 552 -5.06 20.08 -7.22
N ARG A 553 -5.39 20.59 -8.42
CA ARG A 553 -5.00 19.95 -9.68
C ARG A 553 -3.49 19.95 -9.93
N GLN A 554 -2.77 20.95 -9.42
CA GLN A 554 -1.30 20.98 -9.49
C GLN A 554 -0.67 19.95 -8.56
N MET A 555 -1.19 19.87 -7.32
CA MET A 555 -0.61 19.13 -6.19
C MET A 555 -1.43 17.88 -5.83
N THR A 556 -2.04 17.22 -6.82
CA THR A 556 -2.64 15.89 -6.64
C THR A 556 -1.54 14.83 -6.73
N TRP A 557 -1.65 13.76 -5.95
CA TRP A 557 -0.69 12.67 -5.87
C TRP A 557 -1.35 11.30 -5.67
N ASP A 558 -0.59 10.23 -5.95
CA ASP A 558 -0.99 8.83 -5.77
C ASP A 558 -0.75 8.41 -4.32
N LEU A 559 -1.82 8.13 -3.57
CA LEU A 559 -1.72 7.68 -2.17
C LEU A 559 -1.39 6.19 -2.04
N TYR A 560 -0.78 5.54 -3.02
CA TYR A 560 -0.46 4.13 -2.97
C TYR A 560 -1.66 3.15 -2.87
N HIS A 561 -2.91 3.59 -3.07
CA HIS A 561 -4.13 2.78 -2.83
C HIS A 561 -4.91 2.35 -4.08
N PRO A 562 -4.28 2.00 -5.23
CA PRO A 562 -5.03 1.66 -6.43
C PRO A 562 -5.74 0.31 -6.23
N VAL A 563 -6.97 0.20 -6.72
CA VAL A 563 -7.81 -1.01 -6.72
C VAL A 563 -8.57 -1.19 -8.04
N GLY A 564 -9.31 -2.29 -8.18
CA GLY A 564 -10.40 -2.46 -9.15
C GLY A 564 -10.04 -2.96 -10.54
N THR A 565 -8.77 -3.11 -10.88
CA THR A 565 -8.35 -3.55 -12.22
C THR A 565 -8.69 -5.02 -12.53
N CYS A 566 -9.00 -5.83 -11.52
CA CYS A 566 -9.54 -7.18 -11.64
C CYS A 566 -10.80 -7.34 -10.78
N ALA A 567 -11.69 -6.33 -10.78
CA ALA A 567 -12.82 -6.23 -9.86
C ALA A 567 -13.69 -7.48 -9.75
N MET A 568 -14.10 -7.81 -8.52
CA MET A 568 -15.18 -8.74 -8.22
C MET A 568 -16.50 -8.23 -8.80
N SER A 569 -17.32 -9.15 -9.30
CA SER A 569 -18.67 -8.85 -9.81
C SER A 569 -19.54 -10.10 -9.83
N THR A 570 -20.86 -9.90 -9.84
CA THR A 570 -21.87 -10.93 -10.09
C THR A 570 -21.87 -11.46 -11.53
N SER A 571 -21.16 -10.80 -12.46
CA SER A 571 -21.11 -11.18 -13.86
C SER A 571 -19.78 -10.89 -14.53
N ARG A 572 -19.36 -11.82 -15.40
CA ARG A 572 -18.20 -11.67 -16.29
C ARG A 572 -18.26 -10.47 -17.25
N LYS A 573 -19.45 -9.87 -17.44
CA LYS A 573 -19.63 -8.68 -18.29
C LYS A 573 -19.12 -7.41 -17.61
N THR A 574 -19.14 -7.37 -16.28
CA THR A 574 -18.88 -6.16 -15.48
C THR A 574 -17.71 -6.30 -14.52
N GLY A 575 -17.15 -7.51 -14.35
CA GLY A 575 -15.95 -7.75 -13.56
C GLY A 575 -15.10 -8.92 -14.08
N VAL A 576 -14.00 -9.16 -13.40
CA VAL A 576 -12.95 -10.13 -13.80
C VAL A 576 -13.01 -11.40 -12.97
N VAL A 577 -13.34 -11.28 -11.69
CA VAL A 577 -13.49 -12.42 -10.79
C VAL A 577 -14.90 -12.49 -10.18
N ASP A 578 -15.30 -13.67 -9.73
CA ASP A 578 -16.51 -13.86 -8.93
C ASP A 578 -16.29 -13.48 -7.46
N SER A 579 -17.32 -13.61 -6.60
CA SER A 579 -17.22 -13.29 -5.17
C SER A 579 -16.33 -14.26 -4.37
N GLU A 580 -15.85 -15.33 -4.99
CA GLU A 580 -14.85 -16.26 -4.46
C GLU A 580 -13.47 -16.02 -5.07
N MET A 581 -13.30 -14.89 -5.77
CA MET A 581 -12.08 -14.47 -6.45
C MET A 581 -11.62 -15.38 -7.59
N ARG A 582 -12.49 -16.23 -8.13
CA ARG A 582 -12.17 -17.07 -9.29
C ARG A 582 -12.31 -16.25 -10.57
N VAL A 583 -11.34 -16.36 -11.47
CA VAL A 583 -11.39 -15.66 -12.76
C VAL A 583 -12.53 -16.22 -13.62
N TRP A 584 -13.42 -15.35 -14.07
CA TRP A 584 -14.58 -15.75 -14.84
C TRP A 584 -14.19 -16.50 -16.12
N GLY A 585 -14.70 -17.72 -16.28
CA GLY A 585 -14.49 -18.52 -17.49
C GLY A 585 -13.13 -19.20 -17.60
N VAL A 586 -12.27 -19.12 -16.59
CA VAL A 586 -10.99 -19.85 -16.52
C VAL A 586 -10.91 -20.64 -15.21
N LYS A 587 -10.85 -21.97 -15.30
CA LYS A 587 -10.83 -22.87 -14.14
C LYS A 587 -9.43 -22.92 -13.54
N GLY A 588 -9.36 -23.09 -12.21
CA GLY A 588 -8.09 -23.22 -11.49
C GLY A 588 -7.27 -21.93 -11.44
N LEU A 589 -7.91 -20.77 -11.61
CA LEU A 589 -7.27 -19.46 -11.59
C LEU A 589 -8.02 -18.49 -10.68
N ARG A 590 -7.29 -17.84 -9.77
CA ARG A 590 -7.79 -16.74 -8.93
C ARG A 590 -6.93 -15.50 -9.06
N VAL A 591 -7.51 -14.35 -8.72
CA VAL A 591 -6.77 -13.13 -8.40
C VAL A 591 -7.02 -12.80 -6.94
N ALA A 592 -5.98 -12.65 -6.13
CA ALA A 592 -6.08 -12.37 -4.70
C ALA A 592 -5.10 -11.24 -4.36
N ASP A 593 -5.52 -10.00 -4.61
CA ASP A 593 -4.82 -8.77 -4.24
C ASP A 593 -5.76 -7.56 -4.36
N ALA A 594 -5.26 -6.35 -4.15
CA ALA A 594 -6.03 -5.11 -4.18
C ALA A 594 -6.84 -4.87 -5.48
N SER A 595 -6.47 -5.48 -6.60
CA SER A 595 -7.17 -5.34 -7.88
C SER A 595 -8.61 -5.86 -7.86
N ILE A 596 -8.96 -6.73 -6.89
CA ILE A 596 -10.29 -7.36 -6.80
C ILE A 596 -11.36 -6.44 -6.23
N PHE A 597 -10.99 -5.39 -5.49
CA PHE A 597 -11.98 -4.50 -4.90
C PHE A 597 -12.59 -3.56 -5.95
N PRO A 598 -13.91 -3.57 -6.17
CA PRO A 598 -14.56 -2.80 -7.23
C PRO A 598 -14.49 -1.27 -7.00
N PHE A 599 -14.31 -0.83 -5.76
CA PHE A 599 -14.21 0.56 -5.33
C PHE A 599 -13.24 0.68 -4.15
N THR A 600 -12.87 1.91 -3.82
CA THR A 600 -12.00 2.24 -2.68
C THR A 600 -12.77 2.29 -1.36
N PHE A 601 -12.12 1.82 -0.30
CA PHE A 601 -12.68 1.77 1.07
C PHE A 601 -12.41 3.10 1.80
N GLY A 602 -13.12 3.35 2.91
CA GLY A 602 -12.94 4.51 3.78
C GLY A 602 -11.65 4.45 4.61
N GLY A 603 -10.51 4.13 4.00
CA GLY A 603 -9.21 4.01 4.66
C GLY A 603 -8.13 3.37 3.78
N HIS A 604 -6.93 3.24 4.34
CA HIS A 604 -5.78 2.54 3.76
C HIS A 604 -6.10 1.06 3.52
N PRO A 605 -5.77 0.49 2.36
CA PRO A 605 -6.34 -0.78 1.91
C PRO A 605 -5.62 -2.01 2.49
N VAL A 606 -4.48 -1.86 3.17
CA VAL A 606 -3.64 -3.01 3.58
C VAL A 606 -4.42 -4.00 4.45
N ALA A 607 -5.16 -3.50 5.45
CA ALA A 607 -5.96 -4.37 6.31
C ALA A 607 -7.03 -5.13 5.49
N ALA A 608 -7.74 -4.43 4.59
CA ALA A 608 -8.76 -5.04 3.74
C ALA A 608 -8.16 -6.10 2.79
N ILE A 609 -6.97 -5.84 2.23
CA ILE A 609 -6.22 -6.77 1.38
C ILE A 609 -5.85 -8.04 2.17
N VAL A 610 -5.34 -7.89 3.40
CA VAL A 610 -4.98 -9.01 4.27
C VAL A 610 -6.23 -9.81 4.65
N MET A 611 -7.32 -9.14 5.03
CA MET A 611 -8.61 -9.79 5.31
C MET A 611 -9.10 -10.62 4.12
N ALA A 612 -9.08 -10.04 2.92
CA ALA A 612 -9.49 -10.74 1.71
C ALA A 612 -8.59 -11.95 1.41
N ALA A 613 -7.29 -11.84 1.71
CA ALA A 613 -6.32 -12.93 1.54
C ALA A 613 -6.54 -14.08 2.55
N GLU A 614 -6.86 -13.78 3.81
CA GLU A 614 -7.28 -14.80 4.78
C GLU A 614 -8.56 -15.51 4.31
N ARG A 615 -9.56 -14.72 3.91
CA ARG A 615 -10.84 -15.24 3.44
C ARG A 615 -10.70 -16.16 2.23
N VAL A 616 -9.95 -15.76 1.21
CA VAL A 616 -9.76 -16.60 0.01
C VAL A 616 -8.95 -17.85 0.33
N SER A 617 -8.03 -17.79 1.29
CA SER A 617 -7.29 -18.97 1.75
C SER A 617 -8.23 -20.01 2.34
N ASP A 618 -9.24 -19.59 3.11
CA ASP A 618 -10.28 -20.47 3.62
C ASP A 618 -11.20 -21.02 2.54
N LEU A 619 -11.59 -20.21 1.56
CA LEU A 619 -12.39 -20.66 0.42
C LEU A 619 -11.65 -21.72 -0.40
N ILE A 620 -10.36 -21.50 -0.68
CA ILE A 620 -9.50 -22.50 -1.34
C ILE A 620 -9.43 -23.77 -0.48
N LYS A 621 -9.27 -23.63 0.84
CA LYS A 621 -9.26 -24.78 1.75
C LYS A 621 -10.54 -25.61 1.67
N GLN A 622 -11.69 -24.96 1.67
CA GLN A 622 -13.00 -25.60 1.55
C GLN A 622 -13.19 -26.29 0.19
N ASP A 623 -12.83 -25.62 -0.91
CA ASP A 623 -12.93 -26.15 -2.27
C ASP A 623 -12.09 -27.42 -2.47
N HIS A 624 -11.00 -27.56 -1.72
CA HIS A 624 -10.11 -28.71 -1.75
C HIS A 624 -10.30 -29.67 -0.56
N GLY A 625 -11.47 -29.62 0.08
CA GLY A 625 -11.93 -30.63 1.05
C GLY A 625 -11.32 -30.53 2.44
N VAL A 626 -10.67 -29.42 2.78
CA VAL A 626 -10.20 -29.16 4.15
C VAL A 626 -11.38 -28.68 4.99
N ARG A 627 -11.72 -29.45 6.03
CA ARG A 627 -12.74 -29.02 7.00
C ARG A 627 -12.18 -27.90 7.85
N MET A 628 -12.77 -26.71 7.73
CA MET A 628 -12.50 -25.60 8.62
C MET A 628 -13.04 -25.92 10.02
N ARG A 629 -12.28 -25.65 11.08
CA ARG A 629 -12.82 -25.66 12.45
C ARG A 629 -13.84 -24.52 12.54
N LYS A 630 -15.03 -24.78 13.11
CA LYS A 630 -16.05 -23.74 13.30
C LYS A 630 -15.51 -22.64 14.22
N GLY A 631 -15.91 -21.40 13.94
CA GLY A 631 -15.52 -20.20 14.65
C GLY A 631 -15.74 -20.28 16.16
N SER A 632 -14.62 -20.42 16.88
CA SER A 632 -14.35 -20.09 18.30
C SER A 632 -13.07 -20.79 18.79
N GLU A 633 -12.53 -21.77 18.04
CA GLU A 633 -11.25 -22.47 18.33
C GLU A 633 -10.11 -22.05 17.39
N PHE A 634 -10.25 -20.91 16.73
CA PHE A 634 -9.16 -20.28 16.02
C PHE A 634 -8.11 -19.85 17.05
N TYR A 635 -7.06 -20.67 17.21
CA TYR A 635 -5.76 -20.33 17.79
C TYR A 635 -5.64 -20.40 19.33
N SER A 636 -5.63 -21.62 19.87
CA SER A 636 -4.75 -21.98 20.98
C SER A 636 -3.82 -23.11 20.51
N GLY A 637 -2.61 -22.75 20.10
CA GLY A 637 -1.58 -23.67 19.63
C GLY A 637 -0.26 -22.95 19.46
#